data_AF-A0A939YE16-F1
#
_entry.id   AF-A0A939YE16-F1
#
_cell.length_a   1.000
_cell.length_b   1.000
_cell.length_c   1.000
_cell.angle_alpha   90.00
_cell.angle_beta   90.00
_cell.angle_gamma   90.00
#
_symmetry.space_group_name_H-M   'P 1'
#
loop_
_entity.id
_entity.type
_entity.pdbx_description
1 polymer ?
#
loop_
_entity_poly.entity_id
_entity_poly.type
_entity_poly.pdbx_seq_one_letter_code
_entity_poly.pdbx_strand_id
1 'polypeptide(L)'
;MSYIASAFGVVFKFCYSIGFKNYLVAVVLFTILSKIILLPVSIWTQKNSIKMVIMQPRLNMIKVKYFGDKDKIADETTELYKKEHYNPFLTIIPTIIQIALLLGIIHVVRNPQLASLTESAMEIGGIRFQDYPNVVGGAYLIMPFLAGLSALILGLAQNKLNPLQAEQSGAGQISTLAISVGISLVLGFFVPMAVGFYWICSNLFTIVQQVFLNLIINPNKYIDHEALEDSRKQLNELEHMGSGEITKEQKAKEKADYKRFFSVANKHLVFYSEKNGFYKYFEDTIKYLLEHTNVTIHYVTSDPNDQIFEMEKENPHIRGYYIGEKKLITLMMKMDADMVVMTMSDLENYHIKRSYVRKDVEYVYMFHYPLSTHMVLHTGALDHYDTILCVGEFQIPEIRKQEELHKLPEKKLVVTGYGQLEKLQASYDKIKDTLKKGNKILIAPSWQEGNILDSCIDEMLKGLLGKGFNVHVRPHPEYVKRYGARMDAIVKRYEDYDGGDLEFELDFTRNDSIFDSDVAISDWSGTTYEFSFVTGKPCIFIDTPMKVNNPNYKEIGIEPLEISLRDKVGIRMNPDNLEGIADTVRDLIDRQDEYIKNNIDIRNELIANYGHSGEESAKYIIGSLKEMAQKRKNEK
;
A
#
# COMPACT_ATOMS: atom_id res chain seq x y z
N MET A 1 50.54 -23.52 -4.75
CA MET A 1 50.33 -23.08 -6.14
C MET A 1 50.93 -24.03 -7.19
N SER A 2 52.12 -24.62 -6.98
CA SER A 2 52.74 -25.53 -7.99
C SER A 2 51.91 -26.79 -8.28
N TYR A 3 51.36 -27.46 -7.27
CA TYR A 3 50.59 -28.71 -7.47
C TYR A 3 49.30 -28.51 -8.30
N ILE A 4 48.57 -27.42 -8.05
CA ILE A 4 47.36 -27.08 -8.81
C ILE A 4 47.76 -26.78 -10.26
N ALA A 5 48.76 -25.92 -10.46
CA ALA A 5 49.27 -25.60 -11.79
C ALA A 5 49.73 -26.84 -12.58
N SER A 6 50.42 -27.79 -11.93
CA SER A 6 50.81 -29.05 -12.56
C SER A 6 49.61 -29.92 -12.95
N ALA A 7 48.57 -29.99 -12.11
CA ALA A 7 47.34 -30.71 -12.45
C ALA A 7 46.63 -30.10 -13.66
N PHE A 8 46.54 -28.76 -13.73
CA PHE A 8 46.01 -28.05 -14.89
C PHE A 8 46.82 -28.31 -16.17
N GLY A 9 48.16 -28.30 -16.06
CA GLY A 9 49.06 -28.64 -17.17
C GLY A 9 48.84 -30.05 -17.72
N VAL A 10 48.62 -31.04 -16.85
CA VAL A 10 48.31 -32.43 -17.24
C VAL A 10 46.97 -32.52 -17.99
N VAL A 11 45.93 -31.87 -17.47
CA VAL A 11 44.61 -31.86 -18.11
C VAL A 11 44.66 -31.14 -19.47
N PHE A 12 45.40 -30.03 -19.54
CA PHE A 12 45.58 -29.29 -20.81
C PHE A 12 46.38 -30.11 -21.82
N LYS A 13 47.44 -30.81 -21.39
CA LYS A 13 48.20 -31.74 -22.25
C LYS A 13 47.32 -32.83 -22.84
N PHE A 14 46.42 -33.39 -22.03
CA PHE A 14 45.43 -34.36 -22.51
C PHE A 14 44.57 -33.75 -23.63
N CYS A 15 44.01 -32.55 -23.41
CA CYS A 15 43.21 -31.83 -24.40
C CYS A 15 44.01 -31.51 -25.68
N TYR A 16 45.29 -31.14 -25.55
CA TYR A 16 46.17 -30.87 -26.68
C TYR A 16 46.49 -32.12 -27.51
N SER A 17 46.66 -33.27 -26.85
CA SER A 17 46.90 -34.55 -27.53
C SER A 17 45.70 -34.99 -28.37
N ILE A 18 44.48 -34.90 -27.80
CA ILE A 18 43.25 -35.30 -28.51
C ILE A 18 42.80 -34.25 -29.54
N GLY A 19 43.18 -32.99 -29.36
CA GLY A 19 42.89 -31.89 -30.29
C GLY A 19 43.83 -31.82 -31.50
N PHE A 20 44.40 -32.96 -31.93
CA PHE A 20 45.33 -33.07 -33.06
C PHE A 20 46.55 -32.11 -32.95
N LYS A 21 47.03 -31.85 -31.73
CA LYS A 21 48.14 -30.92 -31.46
C LYS A 21 47.86 -29.47 -31.94
N ASN A 22 46.59 -29.07 -32.04
CA ASN A 22 46.19 -27.69 -32.29
C ASN A 22 45.86 -26.99 -30.97
N TYR A 23 46.53 -25.85 -30.71
CA TYR A 23 46.38 -25.12 -29.45
C TYR A 23 44.97 -24.55 -29.23
N LEU A 24 44.32 -23.97 -30.24
CA LEU A 24 42.97 -23.41 -30.08
C LEU A 24 41.94 -24.50 -29.82
N VAL A 25 42.07 -25.63 -30.52
CA VAL A 25 41.22 -26.81 -30.29
C VAL A 25 41.43 -27.33 -28.86
N ALA A 26 42.67 -27.34 -28.36
CA ALA A 26 42.96 -27.73 -26.98
C ALA A 26 42.27 -26.82 -25.96
N VAL A 27 42.27 -25.50 -26.16
CA VAL A 27 41.56 -24.54 -25.29
C VAL A 27 40.05 -24.78 -25.31
N VAL A 28 39.47 -25.02 -26.50
CA VAL A 28 38.04 -25.34 -26.64
C VAL A 28 37.68 -26.63 -25.90
N LEU A 29 38.45 -27.70 -26.11
CA LEU A 29 38.23 -29.00 -25.45
C LEU A 29 38.43 -28.90 -23.92
N PHE A 30 39.44 -28.16 -23.47
CA PHE A 30 39.65 -27.88 -22.06
C PHE A 30 38.44 -27.16 -21.45
N THR A 31 37.88 -26.19 -22.16
CA THR A 31 36.70 -25.45 -21.73
C THR A 31 35.50 -26.39 -21.61
N ILE A 32 35.23 -27.21 -22.62
CA ILE A 32 34.14 -28.20 -22.60
C ILE A 32 34.31 -29.17 -21.43
N LEU A 33 35.50 -29.74 -21.26
CA LEU A 33 35.80 -30.68 -20.17
C LEU A 33 35.57 -30.04 -18.80
N SER A 34 36.00 -28.79 -18.61
CA SER A 34 35.76 -28.06 -17.35
C SER A 34 34.26 -27.89 -17.06
N LYS A 35 33.43 -27.60 -18.08
CA LYS A 35 31.98 -27.47 -17.92
C LYS A 35 31.30 -28.80 -17.62
N ILE A 36 31.78 -29.91 -18.21
CA ILE A 36 31.29 -31.26 -17.91
C ILE A 36 31.59 -31.64 -16.47
N ILE A 37 32.84 -31.43 -16.02
CA ILE A 37 33.25 -31.72 -14.64
C ILE A 37 32.44 -30.89 -13.64
N LEU A 38 32.17 -29.62 -13.96
CA LEU A 38 31.42 -28.71 -13.11
C LEU A 38 29.90 -28.83 -13.24
N LEU A 39 29.39 -29.65 -14.15
CA LEU A 39 27.95 -29.78 -14.41
C LEU A 39 27.14 -30.11 -13.13
N PRO A 40 27.58 -30.99 -12.22
CA PRO A 40 26.85 -31.23 -10.97
C PRO A 40 26.72 -29.98 -10.10
N VAL A 41 27.78 -29.15 -10.04
CA VAL A 41 27.77 -27.87 -9.33
C VAL A 41 26.81 -26.90 -10.02
N SER A 42 26.84 -26.83 -11.35
CA SER A 42 25.93 -25.96 -12.13
C SER A 42 24.46 -26.33 -11.92
N ILE A 43 24.13 -27.63 -11.91
CA ILE A 43 22.78 -28.13 -11.58
C ILE A 43 22.36 -27.68 -10.18
N TRP A 44 23.25 -27.84 -9.20
CA TRP A 44 22.97 -27.44 -7.83
C TRP A 44 22.74 -25.94 -7.69
N THR A 45 23.56 -25.12 -8.34
CA THR A 45 23.38 -23.66 -8.36
C THR A 45 22.09 -23.23 -9.05
N GLN A 46 21.72 -23.86 -10.16
CA GLN A 46 20.46 -23.56 -10.85
C GLN A 46 19.25 -23.88 -9.97
N LYS A 47 19.24 -25.04 -9.30
CA LYS A 47 18.18 -25.40 -8.34
C LYS A 47 18.07 -24.38 -7.21
N ASN A 48 19.19 -23.91 -6.68
CA ASN A 48 19.21 -22.88 -5.63
C ASN A 48 18.68 -21.52 -6.14
N SER A 49 19.03 -21.13 -7.38
CA SER A 49 18.48 -19.92 -8.02
C SER A 49 16.98 -19.99 -8.26
N ILE A 50 16.46 -21.13 -8.75
CA ILE A 50 15.01 -21.35 -8.92
C ILE A 50 14.31 -21.25 -7.57
N LYS A 51 14.87 -21.89 -6.52
CA LYS A 51 14.33 -21.80 -5.16
C LYS A 51 14.23 -20.36 -4.67
N MET A 52 15.24 -19.52 -4.93
CA MET A 52 15.18 -18.09 -4.60
C MET A 52 14.00 -17.40 -5.27
N VAL A 53 13.76 -17.66 -6.56
CA VAL A 53 12.62 -17.08 -7.30
C VAL A 53 11.29 -17.56 -6.74
N ILE A 54 11.15 -18.86 -6.43
CA ILE A 54 9.94 -19.43 -5.79
C ILE A 54 9.64 -18.73 -4.45
N MET A 55 10.68 -18.35 -3.71
CA MET A 55 10.52 -17.66 -2.43
C MET A 55 10.26 -16.15 -2.56
N GLN A 56 10.51 -15.52 -3.71
CA GLN A 56 10.34 -14.07 -3.88
C GLN A 56 8.95 -13.55 -3.49
N PRO A 57 7.83 -14.21 -3.85
CA PRO A 57 6.52 -13.75 -3.42
C PRO A 57 6.43 -13.68 -1.89
N ARG A 58 6.91 -14.71 -1.19
CA ARG A 58 6.91 -14.75 0.28
C ARG A 58 7.85 -13.71 0.89
N LEU A 59 9.01 -13.46 0.27
CA LEU A 59 9.94 -12.41 0.70
C LEU A 59 9.33 -11.02 0.54
N ASN A 60 8.62 -10.77 -0.57
CA ASN A 60 7.88 -9.53 -0.78
C ASN A 60 6.75 -9.40 0.26
N MET A 61 6.01 -10.47 0.53
CA MET A 61 4.98 -10.48 1.57
C MET A 61 5.54 -10.25 2.98
N ILE A 62 6.73 -10.73 3.30
CA ILE A 62 7.43 -10.38 4.56
C ILE A 62 7.69 -8.88 4.62
N LYS A 63 8.18 -8.26 3.53
CA LYS A 63 8.40 -6.81 3.46
C LYS A 63 7.11 -6.01 3.57
N VAL A 64 6.03 -6.48 2.96
CA VAL A 64 4.69 -5.88 3.06
C VAL A 64 4.18 -5.98 4.50
N LYS A 65 4.24 -7.16 5.09
CA LYS A 65 3.74 -7.43 6.44
C LYS A 65 4.48 -6.63 7.52
N TYR A 66 5.80 -6.49 7.39
CA TYR A 66 6.65 -5.81 8.37
C TYR A 66 7.22 -4.50 7.81
N PHE A 67 6.43 -3.79 7.00
CA PHE A 67 6.88 -2.60 6.29
C PHE A 67 7.51 -1.55 7.23
N GLY A 68 8.67 -1.05 6.82
CA GLY A 68 9.47 -0.09 7.60
C GLY A 68 10.29 -0.69 8.76
N ASP A 69 10.08 -1.96 9.11
CA ASP A 69 10.79 -2.64 10.20
C ASP A 69 11.91 -3.55 9.69
N LYS A 70 13.07 -2.94 9.43
CA LYS A 70 14.22 -3.62 8.81
C LYS A 70 14.71 -4.83 9.60
N ASP A 71 14.68 -4.76 10.92
CA ASP A 71 15.18 -5.82 11.80
C ASP A 71 14.26 -7.05 11.70
N LYS A 72 12.94 -6.84 11.85
CA LYS A 72 11.95 -7.91 11.74
C LYS A 72 11.91 -8.54 10.35
N ILE A 73 12.05 -7.72 9.28
CA ILE A 73 12.18 -8.21 7.91
C ILE A 73 13.42 -9.12 7.78
N ALA A 74 14.56 -8.72 8.34
CA ALA A 74 15.80 -9.50 8.28
C ALA A 74 15.67 -10.84 9.03
N ASP A 75 15.04 -10.83 10.21
CA ASP A 75 14.79 -12.04 11.00
C ASP A 75 13.89 -13.03 10.25
N GLU A 76 12.73 -12.57 9.78
CA GLU A 76 11.75 -13.40 9.06
C GLU A 76 12.27 -13.89 7.71
N THR A 77 13.07 -13.07 7.02
CA THR A 77 13.79 -13.50 5.80
C THR A 77 14.76 -14.63 6.11
N THR A 78 15.49 -14.53 7.23
CA THR A 78 16.44 -15.55 7.66
C THR A 78 15.74 -16.84 8.07
N GLU A 79 14.61 -16.75 8.77
CA GLU A 79 13.77 -17.91 9.09
C GLU A 79 13.20 -18.58 7.84
N LEU A 80 12.74 -17.82 6.86
CA LEU A 80 12.29 -18.36 5.59
C LEU A 80 13.42 -19.10 4.86
N TYR A 81 14.63 -18.53 4.82
CA TYR A 81 15.79 -19.20 4.22
C TYR A 81 16.12 -20.53 4.90
N LYS A 82 16.03 -20.60 6.24
CA LYS A 82 16.22 -21.83 6.99
C LYS A 82 15.13 -22.86 6.67
N LYS A 83 13.86 -22.44 6.70
CA LYS A 83 12.69 -23.28 6.43
C LYS A 83 12.71 -23.88 5.03
N GLU A 84 13.12 -23.09 4.05
CA GLU A 84 13.17 -23.52 2.65
C GLU A 84 14.50 -24.21 2.30
N HIS A 85 15.42 -24.38 3.26
CA HIS A 85 16.77 -24.91 3.03
C HIS A 85 17.48 -24.21 1.86
N TYR A 86 17.40 -22.88 1.83
CA TYR A 86 18.10 -22.03 0.88
C TYR A 86 19.48 -21.67 1.43
N ASN A 87 20.51 -21.73 0.58
CA ASN A 87 21.86 -21.38 0.97
C ASN A 87 22.40 -20.23 0.09
N PRO A 88 22.54 -19.01 0.65
CA PRO A 88 23.04 -17.85 -0.07
C PRO A 88 24.46 -18.04 -0.66
N PHE A 89 25.35 -18.74 0.05
CA PHE A 89 26.76 -18.89 -0.34
C PHE A 89 26.97 -19.74 -1.60
N LEU A 90 25.99 -20.56 -1.99
CA LEU A 90 26.10 -21.40 -3.19
C LEU A 90 26.24 -20.59 -4.47
N THR A 91 25.70 -19.37 -4.46
CA THR A 91 25.78 -18.45 -5.59
C THR A 91 27.21 -17.95 -5.86
N ILE A 92 28.10 -18.02 -4.88
CA ILE A 92 29.49 -17.53 -4.98
C ILE A 92 30.45 -18.64 -5.47
N ILE A 93 30.09 -19.90 -5.28
CA ILE A 93 30.94 -21.06 -5.62
C ILE A 93 31.39 -21.05 -7.10
N PRO A 94 30.51 -20.81 -8.10
CA PRO A 94 30.91 -20.75 -9.50
C PRO A 94 32.01 -19.72 -9.77
N THR A 95 31.92 -18.54 -9.13
CA THR A 95 32.88 -17.45 -9.31
C THR A 95 34.26 -17.84 -8.76
N ILE A 96 34.32 -18.48 -7.60
CA ILE A 96 35.58 -18.97 -7.02
C ILE A 96 36.24 -20.00 -7.95
N ILE A 97 35.44 -20.93 -8.47
CA ILE A 97 35.93 -21.95 -9.41
C ILE A 97 36.41 -21.30 -10.71
N GLN A 98 35.68 -20.32 -11.24
CA GLN A 98 36.04 -19.59 -12.45
C GLN A 98 37.38 -18.85 -12.30
N ILE A 99 37.62 -18.20 -11.15
CA ILE A 99 38.89 -17.55 -10.83
C ILE A 99 40.02 -18.58 -10.78
N ALA A 100 39.82 -19.73 -10.14
CA ALA A 100 40.81 -20.79 -10.06
C ALA A 100 41.19 -21.36 -11.45
N LEU A 101 40.18 -21.58 -12.32
CA LEU A 101 40.39 -22.02 -13.70
C LEU A 101 41.22 -20.98 -14.49
N LEU A 102 40.90 -19.69 -14.33
CA LEU A 102 41.59 -18.61 -15.01
C LEU A 102 43.06 -18.50 -14.59
N LEU A 103 43.34 -18.58 -13.28
CA LEU A 103 44.71 -18.61 -12.77
C LEU A 103 45.49 -19.82 -13.28
N GLY A 104 44.82 -20.99 -13.39
CA GLY A 104 45.40 -22.20 -13.97
C GLY A 104 45.84 -22.00 -15.42
N ILE A 105 44.98 -21.42 -16.26
CA ILE A 105 45.30 -21.15 -17.67
C ILE A 105 46.42 -20.12 -17.81
N ILE A 106 46.38 -19.01 -17.05
CA ILE A 106 47.48 -18.03 -17.04
C ILE A 106 48.81 -18.73 -16.77
N HIS A 107 48.82 -19.68 -15.82
CA HIS A 107 50.03 -20.38 -15.46
C HIS A 107 50.52 -21.34 -16.56
N VAL A 108 49.62 -22.07 -17.22
CA VAL A 108 49.94 -22.95 -18.37
C VAL A 108 50.47 -22.12 -19.55
N VAL A 109 49.88 -20.95 -19.81
CA VAL A 109 50.31 -20.03 -20.89
C VAL A 109 51.70 -19.47 -20.62
N ARG A 110 52.02 -19.13 -19.36
CA ARG A 110 53.35 -18.64 -18.96
C ARG A 110 54.42 -19.75 -18.89
N ASN A 111 54.01 -21.01 -18.74
CA ASN A 111 54.89 -22.16 -18.59
C ASN A 111 54.42 -23.30 -19.53
N PRO A 112 54.49 -23.12 -20.86
CA PRO A 112 53.94 -24.04 -21.85
C PRO A 112 54.49 -25.47 -21.74
N GLN A 113 55.72 -25.63 -21.24
CA GLN A 113 56.36 -26.92 -20.97
C GLN A 113 55.55 -27.81 -20.02
N LEU A 114 54.76 -27.24 -19.09
CA LEU A 114 53.88 -27.99 -18.18
C LEU A 114 52.80 -28.78 -18.93
N ALA A 115 52.39 -28.32 -20.12
CA ALA A 115 51.42 -28.97 -20.98
C ALA A 115 52.07 -29.66 -22.19
N SER A 116 53.41 -29.79 -22.21
CA SER A 116 54.18 -30.27 -23.38
C SER A 116 53.95 -29.44 -24.65
N LEU A 117 53.67 -28.14 -24.49
CA LEU A 117 53.56 -27.17 -25.58
C LEU A 117 54.93 -26.53 -25.84
N THR A 118 55.21 -26.20 -27.10
CA THR A 118 56.30 -25.30 -27.49
C THR A 118 55.75 -23.90 -27.70
N GLU A 119 56.60 -22.87 -27.62
CA GLU A 119 56.18 -21.49 -27.93
C GLU A 119 55.62 -21.38 -29.36
N SER A 120 56.23 -22.08 -30.31
CA SER A 120 55.76 -22.16 -31.70
C SER A 120 54.38 -22.80 -31.85
N ALA A 121 54.00 -23.73 -30.95
CA ALA A 121 52.67 -24.34 -30.98
C ALA A 121 51.55 -23.37 -30.57
N MET A 122 51.90 -22.25 -29.93
CA MET A 122 50.99 -21.19 -29.50
C MET A 122 50.98 -19.98 -30.46
N GLU A 123 51.68 -20.09 -31.60
CA GLU A 123 51.65 -19.09 -32.66
C GLU A 123 50.74 -19.56 -33.80
N ILE A 124 49.77 -18.72 -34.15
CA ILE A 124 48.76 -19.06 -35.16
C ILE A 124 48.57 -17.87 -36.07
N GLY A 125 48.88 -18.05 -37.36
CA GLY A 125 48.75 -16.99 -38.37
C GLY A 125 49.57 -15.73 -38.04
N GLY A 126 50.74 -15.89 -37.41
CA GLY A 126 51.60 -14.78 -36.98
C GLY A 126 51.18 -14.09 -35.69
N ILE A 127 50.18 -14.62 -34.97
CA ILE A 127 49.74 -14.12 -33.66
C ILE A 127 50.19 -15.09 -32.57
N ARG A 128 50.97 -14.60 -31.61
CA ARG A 128 51.44 -15.37 -30.46
C ARG A 128 50.44 -15.26 -29.31
N PHE A 129 49.86 -16.38 -28.90
CA PHE A 129 48.80 -16.38 -27.88
C PHE A 129 49.30 -16.11 -26.44
N GLN A 130 50.62 -16.02 -26.24
CA GLN A 130 51.23 -15.66 -24.96
C GLN A 130 51.33 -14.14 -24.74
N ASP A 131 51.25 -13.37 -25.82
CA ASP A 131 51.43 -11.93 -25.78
C ASP A 131 50.18 -11.20 -25.29
N TYR A 132 50.40 -9.97 -24.82
CA TYR A 132 49.39 -9.13 -24.19
C TYR A 132 48.95 -8.02 -25.16
N PRO A 133 47.64 -7.79 -25.36
CA PRO A 133 47.13 -6.75 -26.25
C PRO A 133 47.65 -5.35 -25.94
N ASN A 134 47.78 -4.99 -24.66
CA ASN A 134 48.28 -3.69 -24.23
C ASN A 134 49.76 -3.44 -24.53
N VAL A 135 50.55 -4.50 -24.71
CA VAL A 135 51.99 -4.41 -24.99
C VAL A 135 52.26 -4.38 -26.48
N VAL A 136 51.59 -5.25 -27.25
CA VAL A 136 51.87 -5.42 -28.69
C VAL A 136 51.03 -4.48 -29.56
N GLY A 137 49.78 -4.22 -29.19
CA GLY A 137 48.86 -3.39 -29.98
C GLY A 137 48.46 -4.02 -31.33
N GLY A 138 47.99 -3.20 -32.26
CA GLY A 138 47.57 -3.65 -33.60
C GLY A 138 46.44 -4.68 -33.58
N ALA A 139 46.59 -5.78 -34.32
CA ALA A 139 45.58 -6.84 -34.41
C ALA A 139 45.25 -7.52 -33.07
N TYR A 140 46.15 -7.46 -32.07
CA TYR A 140 45.93 -8.01 -30.74
C TYR A 140 44.80 -7.28 -29.99
N LEU A 141 44.52 -6.01 -30.34
CA LEU A 141 43.44 -5.22 -29.74
C LEU A 141 42.05 -5.74 -30.07
N ILE A 142 41.90 -6.59 -31.09
CA ILE A 142 40.63 -7.24 -31.43
C ILE A 142 40.17 -8.15 -30.29
N MET A 143 41.09 -8.78 -29.54
CA MET A 143 40.76 -9.72 -28.47
C MET A 143 39.93 -9.10 -27.33
N PRO A 144 40.30 -7.95 -26.75
CA PRO A 144 39.46 -7.21 -25.81
C PRO A 144 38.02 -7.02 -26.33
N PHE A 145 37.85 -6.59 -27.58
CA PHE A 145 36.52 -6.37 -28.18
C PHE A 145 35.74 -7.67 -28.34
N LEU A 146 36.38 -8.76 -28.78
CA LEU A 146 35.74 -10.07 -28.87
C LEU A 146 35.36 -10.62 -27.49
N ALA A 147 36.19 -10.41 -26.47
CA ALA A 147 35.88 -10.76 -25.09
C ALA A 147 34.66 -9.95 -24.58
N GLY A 148 34.65 -8.63 -24.80
CA GLY A 148 33.52 -7.76 -24.49
C GLY A 148 32.23 -8.16 -25.22
N LEU A 149 32.32 -8.47 -26.52
CA LEU A 149 31.19 -8.95 -27.32
C LEU A 149 30.65 -10.28 -26.80
N SER A 150 31.53 -11.22 -26.45
CA SER A 150 31.12 -12.50 -25.87
C SER A 150 30.41 -12.34 -24.51
N ALA A 151 30.86 -11.38 -23.69
CA ALA A 151 30.23 -11.05 -22.42
C ALA A 151 28.87 -10.36 -22.61
N LEU A 152 28.75 -9.49 -23.61
CA LEU A 152 27.46 -8.90 -24.00
C LEU A 152 26.46 -9.99 -24.40
N ILE A 153 26.86 -10.91 -25.27
CA ILE A 153 26.01 -12.02 -25.72
C ILE A 153 25.62 -12.91 -24.52
N LEU A 154 26.57 -13.25 -23.65
CA LEU A 154 26.28 -14.01 -22.43
C LEU A 154 25.30 -13.27 -21.52
N GLY A 155 25.52 -11.98 -21.23
CA GLY A 155 24.65 -11.23 -20.34
C GLY A 155 23.22 -11.07 -20.90
N LEU A 156 23.08 -10.82 -22.20
CA LEU A 156 21.78 -10.80 -22.87
C LEU A 156 21.08 -12.16 -22.80
N ALA A 157 21.84 -13.25 -22.96
CA ALA A 157 21.32 -14.61 -22.81
C ALA A 157 20.93 -14.90 -21.36
N GLN A 158 21.73 -14.50 -20.36
CA GLN A 158 21.45 -14.73 -18.95
C GLN A 158 20.24 -13.96 -18.45
N ASN A 159 19.99 -12.73 -18.94
CA ASN A 159 18.76 -11.99 -18.65
C ASN A 159 17.49 -12.75 -19.05
N LYS A 160 17.59 -13.73 -19.97
CA LYS A 160 16.46 -14.58 -20.39
C LYS A 160 16.51 -15.99 -19.81
N LEU A 161 17.71 -16.57 -19.71
CA LEU A 161 17.89 -17.98 -19.41
C LEU A 161 18.21 -18.25 -17.93
N ASN A 162 18.80 -17.29 -17.21
CA ASN A 162 19.09 -17.48 -15.79
C ASN A 162 17.87 -17.07 -14.96
N PRO A 163 17.28 -17.97 -14.14
CA PRO A 163 16.06 -17.68 -13.40
C PRO A 163 16.16 -16.46 -12.49
N LEU A 164 17.29 -16.28 -11.81
CA LEU A 164 17.46 -15.19 -10.85
C LEU A 164 17.67 -13.85 -11.57
N GLN A 165 18.40 -13.84 -12.67
CA GLN A 165 18.68 -12.63 -13.44
C GLN A 165 17.48 -12.17 -14.27
N ALA A 166 16.67 -13.12 -14.77
CA ALA A 166 15.41 -12.82 -15.43
C ALA A 166 14.45 -12.04 -14.52
N GLU A 167 14.49 -12.31 -13.20
CA GLU A 167 13.64 -11.66 -12.20
C GLU A 167 14.21 -10.38 -11.57
N GLN A 168 15.39 -9.93 -12.00
CA GLN A 168 15.92 -8.64 -11.58
C GLN A 168 15.16 -7.49 -12.24
N SER A 169 15.19 -6.31 -11.60
CA SER A 169 14.70 -5.09 -12.24
C SER A 169 15.47 -4.81 -13.54
N GLY A 170 14.86 -4.10 -14.49
CA GLY A 170 15.52 -3.73 -15.75
C GLY A 170 16.84 -2.98 -15.53
N ALA A 171 16.89 -2.08 -14.54
CA ALA A 171 18.12 -1.40 -14.12
C ALA A 171 19.18 -2.39 -13.56
N GLY A 172 18.75 -3.39 -12.79
CA GLY A 172 19.61 -4.47 -12.30
C GLY A 172 20.22 -5.30 -13.43
N GLN A 173 19.41 -5.67 -14.43
CA GLN A 173 19.89 -6.40 -15.62
C GLN A 173 20.89 -5.58 -16.44
N ILE A 174 20.59 -4.30 -16.69
CA ILE A 174 21.48 -3.39 -17.43
C ILE A 174 22.80 -3.18 -16.68
N SER A 175 22.74 -2.95 -15.37
CA SER A 175 23.95 -2.75 -14.56
C SER A 175 24.85 -3.99 -14.56
N THR A 176 24.29 -5.18 -14.38
CA THR A 176 25.03 -6.45 -14.43
C THR A 176 25.68 -6.66 -15.81
N LEU A 177 24.93 -6.41 -16.89
CA LEU A 177 25.42 -6.47 -18.25
C LEU A 177 26.59 -5.50 -18.46
N ALA A 178 26.41 -4.23 -18.14
CA ALA A 178 27.42 -3.18 -18.32
C ALA A 178 28.72 -3.49 -17.55
N ILE A 179 28.59 -3.94 -16.29
CA ILE A 179 29.75 -4.34 -15.47
C ILE A 179 30.49 -5.51 -16.11
N SER A 180 29.78 -6.57 -16.54
CA SER A 180 30.40 -7.75 -17.15
C SER A 180 31.15 -7.43 -18.45
N VAL A 181 30.58 -6.57 -19.30
CA VAL A 181 31.18 -6.11 -20.56
C VAL A 181 32.39 -5.24 -20.28
N GLY A 182 32.27 -4.28 -19.35
CA GLY A 182 33.37 -3.40 -18.93
C GLY A 182 34.56 -4.19 -18.38
N ILE A 183 34.31 -5.14 -17.47
CA ILE A 183 35.35 -6.03 -16.93
C ILE A 183 36.03 -6.81 -18.06
N SER A 184 35.25 -7.35 -19.01
CA SER A 184 35.80 -8.17 -20.11
C SER A 184 36.63 -7.36 -21.09
N LEU A 185 36.23 -6.11 -21.41
CA LEU A 185 37.00 -5.19 -22.24
C LEU A 185 38.31 -4.78 -21.56
N VAL A 186 38.25 -4.40 -20.29
CA VAL A 186 39.43 -3.95 -19.53
C VAL A 186 40.38 -5.11 -19.28
N LEU A 187 39.92 -6.22 -18.71
CA LEU A 187 40.79 -7.36 -18.44
C LEU A 187 41.31 -8.00 -19.73
N GLY A 188 40.50 -8.07 -20.78
CA GLY A 188 40.92 -8.55 -22.10
C GLY A 188 42.13 -7.80 -22.66
N PHE A 189 42.34 -6.54 -22.26
CA PHE A 189 43.50 -5.74 -22.64
C PHE A 189 44.78 -6.10 -21.89
N PHE A 190 44.67 -6.56 -20.64
CA PHE A 190 45.79 -6.83 -19.73
C PHE A 190 46.11 -8.31 -19.51
N VAL A 191 45.38 -9.22 -20.17
CA VAL A 191 45.64 -10.66 -20.11
C VAL A 191 46.24 -11.18 -21.42
N PRO A 192 46.97 -12.31 -21.40
CA PRO A 192 47.43 -12.95 -22.63
C PRO A 192 46.27 -13.26 -23.57
N MET A 193 46.51 -13.19 -24.88
CA MET A 193 45.53 -13.57 -25.92
C MET A 193 44.89 -14.94 -25.69
N ALA A 194 45.66 -15.91 -25.18
CA ALA A 194 45.20 -17.23 -24.75
C ALA A 194 44.07 -17.20 -23.71
N VAL A 195 44.20 -16.32 -22.72
CA VAL A 195 43.24 -16.18 -21.62
C VAL A 195 41.98 -15.49 -22.14
N GLY A 196 42.13 -14.47 -22.99
CA GLY A 196 41.00 -13.83 -23.68
C GLY A 196 40.22 -14.83 -24.54
N PHE A 197 40.91 -15.68 -25.30
CA PHE A 197 40.29 -16.72 -26.12
C PHE A 197 39.53 -17.75 -25.27
N TYR A 198 40.15 -18.24 -24.18
CA TYR A 198 39.46 -19.11 -23.23
C TYR A 198 38.20 -18.45 -22.65
N TRP A 199 38.29 -17.17 -22.30
CA TRP A 199 37.16 -16.42 -21.74
C TRP A 199 35.98 -16.39 -22.72
N ILE A 200 36.24 -16.13 -24.00
CA ILE A 200 35.24 -16.17 -25.07
C ILE A 200 34.60 -17.56 -25.17
N CYS A 201 35.41 -18.61 -25.25
CA CYS A 201 34.90 -19.99 -25.28
C CYS A 201 34.03 -20.27 -24.04
N SER A 202 34.49 -19.92 -22.85
CA SER A 202 33.76 -20.14 -21.59
C SER A 202 32.40 -19.43 -21.59
N ASN A 203 32.34 -18.18 -22.07
CA ASN A 203 31.08 -17.44 -22.17
C ASN A 203 30.08 -18.15 -23.11
N LEU A 204 30.52 -18.56 -24.30
CA LEU A 204 29.68 -19.26 -25.27
C LEU A 204 29.20 -20.62 -24.73
N PHE A 205 30.09 -21.41 -24.13
CA PHE A 205 29.70 -22.69 -23.53
C PHE A 205 28.83 -22.53 -22.29
N THR A 206 28.92 -21.42 -21.56
CA THR A 206 28.01 -21.11 -20.45
C THR A 206 26.59 -20.91 -20.96
N ILE A 207 26.41 -20.28 -22.13
CA ILE A 207 25.09 -20.15 -22.76
C ILE A 207 24.54 -21.54 -23.12
N VAL A 208 25.34 -22.36 -23.80
CA VAL A 208 24.94 -23.74 -24.18
C VAL A 208 24.59 -24.56 -22.95
N GLN A 209 25.41 -24.48 -21.90
CA GLN A 209 25.16 -25.16 -20.63
C GLN A 209 23.86 -24.67 -20.00
N GLN A 210 23.60 -23.36 -19.97
CA GLN A 210 22.37 -22.80 -19.41
C GLN A 210 21.12 -23.24 -20.20
N VAL A 211 21.20 -23.29 -21.53
CA VAL A 211 20.11 -23.83 -22.37
C VAL A 211 19.85 -25.29 -22.01
N PHE A 212 20.89 -26.12 -21.95
CA PHE A 212 20.77 -27.53 -21.56
C PHE A 212 20.18 -27.70 -20.15
N LEU A 213 20.63 -26.89 -19.20
CA LEU A 213 20.13 -26.85 -17.85
C LEU A 213 18.65 -26.47 -17.77
N ASN A 214 18.19 -25.51 -18.58
CA ASN A 214 16.77 -25.13 -18.65
C ASN A 214 15.90 -26.20 -19.33
N LEU A 215 16.47 -26.99 -20.24
CA LEU A 215 15.78 -28.14 -20.83
C LEU A 215 15.53 -29.25 -19.79
N ILE A 216 16.51 -29.50 -18.90
CA ILE A 216 16.37 -30.50 -17.83
C ILE A 216 15.49 -29.96 -16.68
N ILE A 217 15.73 -28.71 -16.29
CA ILE A 217 15.09 -28.06 -15.14
C ILE A 217 14.43 -26.78 -15.64
N ASN A 218 13.18 -26.90 -16.10
CA ASN A 218 12.42 -25.77 -16.60
C ASN A 218 11.95 -24.89 -15.41
N PRO A 219 12.43 -23.64 -15.27
CA PRO A 219 12.05 -22.75 -14.17
C PRO A 219 10.56 -22.40 -14.15
N ASN A 220 9.95 -22.22 -15.33
CA ASN A 220 8.55 -21.79 -15.46
C ASN A 220 7.54 -22.81 -14.93
N LYS A 221 7.96 -24.07 -14.72
CA LYS A 221 7.09 -25.08 -14.10
C LYS A 221 6.92 -24.90 -12.59
N TYR A 222 7.79 -24.13 -11.95
CA TYR A 222 7.83 -24.00 -10.49
C TYR A 222 7.52 -22.59 -10.00
N ILE A 223 7.59 -21.59 -10.88
CA ILE A 223 7.43 -20.18 -10.53
C ILE A 223 5.96 -19.79 -10.73
N ASP A 224 5.33 -19.37 -9.65
CA ASP A 224 4.02 -18.72 -9.68
C ASP A 224 4.21 -17.24 -10.02
N HIS A 225 4.08 -16.93 -11.32
CA HIS A 225 4.28 -15.58 -11.84
C HIS A 225 3.18 -14.62 -11.40
N GLU A 226 1.94 -15.12 -11.24
CA GLU A 226 0.80 -14.32 -10.78
C GLU A 226 1.02 -13.88 -9.33
N ALA A 227 1.31 -14.83 -8.43
CA ALA A 227 1.61 -14.51 -7.04
C ALA A 227 2.85 -13.59 -6.90
N LEU A 228 3.84 -13.74 -7.79
CA LEU A 228 5.02 -12.88 -7.80
C LEU A 228 4.69 -11.45 -8.22
N GLU A 229 3.94 -11.26 -9.30
CA GLU A 229 3.50 -9.95 -9.78
C GLU A 229 2.61 -9.26 -8.75
N ASP A 230 1.65 -9.97 -8.16
CA ASP A 230 0.78 -9.45 -7.11
C ASP A 230 1.57 -8.99 -5.88
N SER A 231 2.51 -9.81 -5.41
CA SER A 231 3.36 -9.45 -4.26
C SER A 231 4.24 -8.23 -4.55
N ARG A 232 4.70 -8.05 -5.80
CA ARG A 232 5.48 -6.87 -6.24
C ARG A 232 4.60 -5.63 -6.27
N LYS A 233 3.38 -5.76 -6.79
CA LYS A 233 2.40 -4.66 -6.84
C LYS A 233 2.09 -4.16 -5.43
N GLN A 234 1.76 -5.05 -4.50
CA GLN A 234 1.50 -4.69 -3.10
C GLN A 234 2.69 -3.99 -2.44
N LEU A 235 3.91 -4.48 -2.64
CA LEU A 235 5.10 -3.85 -2.10
C LEU A 235 5.34 -2.46 -2.71
N ASN A 236 5.19 -2.33 -4.03
CA ASN A 236 5.34 -1.05 -4.72
C ASN A 236 4.31 -0.02 -4.25
N GLU A 237 3.04 -0.41 -4.06
CA GLU A 237 2.00 0.47 -3.53
C GLU A 237 2.38 1.05 -2.16
N LEU A 238 2.91 0.21 -1.25
CA LEU A 238 3.41 0.68 0.05
C LEU A 238 4.63 1.60 -0.07
N GLU A 239 5.58 1.26 -0.95
CA GLU A 239 6.77 2.08 -1.18
C GLU A 239 6.44 3.46 -1.75
N HIS A 240 5.33 3.60 -2.48
CA HIS A 240 4.87 4.86 -3.09
C HIS A 240 3.74 5.55 -2.31
N MET A 241 3.24 4.97 -1.22
CA MET A 241 2.24 5.58 -0.33
C MET A 241 2.71 6.94 0.19
N GLY A 242 1.81 7.91 0.37
CA GLY A 242 2.15 9.21 0.95
C GLY A 242 3.18 10.03 0.18
N SER A 243 3.22 9.93 -1.17
CA SER A 243 4.20 10.61 -2.04
C SER A 243 3.99 12.13 -2.21
N GLY A 244 3.30 12.79 -1.28
CA GLY A 244 3.20 14.25 -1.27
C GLY A 244 4.56 14.90 -0.99
N GLU A 245 4.74 16.16 -1.39
CA GLU A 245 5.92 16.94 -1.03
C GLU A 245 5.96 17.19 0.48
N ILE A 246 6.72 16.38 1.22
CA ILE A 246 6.94 16.57 2.65
C ILE A 246 8.11 17.54 2.85
N THR A 247 7.86 18.64 3.57
CA THR A 247 8.88 19.65 3.86
C THR A 247 9.98 19.10 4.79
N LYS A 248 11.15 19.73 4.79
CA LYS A 248 12.26 19.36 5.71
C LYS A 248 11.84 19.45 7.18
N GLU A 249 11.02 20.45 7.51
CA GLU A 249 10.48 20.68 8.85
C GLU A 249 9.52 19.55 9.27
N GLN A 250 8.62 19.14 8.38
CA GLN A 250 7.72 18.02 8.62
C GLN A 250 8.50 16.71 8.85
N LYS A 251 9.54 16.43 8.05
CA LYS A 251 10.42 15.26 8.28
C LYS A 251 11.14 15.32 9.63
N ALA A 252 11.57 16.50 10.05
CA ALA A 252 12.22 16.69 11.34
C ALA A 252 11.23 16.50 12.51
N LYS A 253 10.03 17.09 12.41
CA LYS A 253 8.94 16.91 13.38
C LYS A 253 8.54 15.44 13.48
N GLU A 254 8.28 14.76 12.37
CA GLU A 254 7.94 13.33 12.35
C GLU A 254 9.03 12.48 13.01
N LYS A 255 10.30 12.75 12.75
CA LYS A 255 11.42 12.04 13.40
C LYS A 255 11.44 12.28 14.91
N ALA A 256 11.22 13.51 15.35
CA ALA A 256 11.20 13.88 16.75
C ALA A 256 9.99 13.26 17.48
N ASP A 257 8.81 13.36 16.90
CA ASP A 257 7.55 12.85 17.44
C ASP A 257 7.54 11.31 17.48
N TYR A 258 8.04 10.64 16.44
CA TYR A 258 8.22 9.19 16.45
C TYR A 258 9.13 8.73 17.60
N LYS A 259 10.26 9.42 17.82
CA LYS A 259 11.14 9.13 18.96
C LYS A 259 10.44 9.41 20.30
N ARG A 260 9.72 10.53 20.41
CA ARG A 260 8.98 10.93 21.63
C ARG A 260 7.93 9.88 21.98
N PHE A 261 7.16 9.41 21.00
CA PHE A 261 6.11 8.41 21.18
C PHE A 261 6.64 7.12 21.84
N PHE A 262 7.75 6.59 21.32
CA PHE A 262 8.37 5.37 21.84
C PHE A 262 9.16 5.55 23.13
N SER A 263 9.54 6.79 23.49
CA SER A 263 10.21 7.06 24.78
C SER A 263 9.26 7.06 25.98
N VAL A 264 7.94 7.17 25.75
CA VAL A 264 6.96 7.17 26.83
C VAL A 264 6.51 5.74 27.11
N ALA A 265 6.84 5.25 28.31
CA ALA A 265 6.34 3.97 28.84
C ALA A 265 4.91 4.12 29.40
N ASN A 266 4.19 3.00 29.49
CA ASN A 266 2.86 2.91 30.12
C ASN A 266 1.81 3.87 29.51
N LYS A 267 1.70 3.90 28.18
CA LYS A 267 0.64 4.68 27.52
C LYS A 267 -0.70 4.01 27.80
N HIS A 268 -1.61 4.71 28.47
CA HIS A 268 -2.92 4.15 28.79
C HIS A 268 -3.89 4.30 27.62
N LEU A 269 -3.96 5.49 27.03
CA LEU A 269 -4.94 5.82 26.00
C LEU A 269 -4.27 6.50 24.83
N VAL A 270 -4.43 5.90 23.64
CA VAL A 270 -4.03 6.48 22.37
C VAL A 270 -5.26 6.75 21.53
N PHE A 271 -5.35 7.95 20.96
CA PHE A 271 -6.24 8.24 19.84
C PHE A 271 -5.43 8.29 18.55
N TYR A 272 -5.95 7.71 17.48
CA TYR A 272 -5.39 7.90 16.14
C TYR A 272 -6.41 8.61 15.24
N SER A 273 -5.97 9.70 14.64
CA SER A 273 -6.72 10.52 13.69
C SER A 273 -6.01 10.59 12.36
N GLU A 274 -6.72 10.30 11.27
CA GLU A 274 -6.16 10.31 9.93
C GLU A 274 -5.74 11.72 9.49
N LYS A 275 -6.56 12.71 9.81
CA LYS A 275 -6.36 14.13 9.48
C LYS A 275 -7.06 15.06 10.46
N ASN A 276 -6.74 16.37 10.43
CA ASN A 276 -7.39 17.35 11.31
C ASN A 276 -8.92 17.32 11.27
N GLY A 277 -9.52 17.03 10.10
CA GLY A 277 -10.97 16.92 9.93
C GLY A 277 -11.64 15.77 10.69
N PHE A 278 -10.89 14.79 11.20
CA PHE A 278 -11.41 13.67 11.98
C PHE A 278 -11.44 13.93 13.48
N TYR A 279 -10.72 14.93 13.99
CA TYR A 279 -10.75 15.30 15.42
C TYR A 279 -12.17 15.52 15.93
N LYS A 280 -13.05 16.07 15.08
CA LYS A 280 -14.46 16.36 15.40
C LYS A 280 -15.25 15.14 15.93
N TYR A 281 -14.84 13.92 15.58
CA TYR A 281 -15.45 12.69 16.09
C TYR A 281 -15.01 12.36 17.51
N PHE A 282 -13.76 12.71 17.87
CA PHE A 282 -13.19 12.46 19.19
C PHE A 282 -13.46 13.60 20.18
N GLU A 283 -13.77 14.79 19.69
CA GLU A 283 -13.80 16.05 20.45
C GLU A 283 -14.57 15.96 21.77
N ASP A 284 -15.83 15.55 21.76
CA ASP A 284 -16.66 15.49 22.97
C ASP A 284 -16.17 14.43 23.95
N THR A 285 -15.65 13.31 23.43
CA THR A 285 -15.06 12.24 24.24
C THR A 285 -13.78 12.73 24.93
N ILE A 286 -12.87 13.34 24.17
CA ILE A 286 -11.61 13.91 24.67
C ILE A 286 -11.88 15.00 25.71
N LYS A 287 -12.83 15.90 25.42
CA LYS A 287 -13.24 16.96 26.34
C LYS A 287 -13.71 16.38 27.67
N TYR A 288 -14.64 15.41 27.64
CA TYR A 288 -15.14 14.78 28.86
C TYR A 288 -14.01 14.09 29.65
N LEU A 289 -13.11 13.37 28.97
CA LEU A 289 -11.96 12.71 29.60
C LEU A 289 -11.04 13.70 30.32
N LEU A 290 -10.75 14.85 29.71
CA LEU A 290 -9.91 15.89 30.29
C LEU A 290 -10.57 16.58 31.49
N GLU A 291 -11.91 16.73 31.47
CA GLU A 291 -12.67 17.34 32.56
C GLU A 291 -12.83 16.40 33.78
N HIS A 292 -12.85 15.08 33.56
CA HIS A 292 -13.22 14.10 34.60
C HIS A 292 -12.07 13.17 35.02
N THR A 293 -10.91 13.26 34.37
CA THR A 293 -9.78 12.36 34.64
C THR A 293 -8.44 13.08 34.54
N ASN A 294 -7.40 12.42 35.03
CA ASN A 294 -6.00 12.84 34.84
C ASN A 294 -5.27 11.98 33.78
N VAL A 295 -6.00 11.21 32.96
CA VAL A 295 -5.39 10.35 31.94
C VAL A 295 -4.64 11.21 30.92
N THR A 296 -3.42 10.80 30.56
CA THR A 296 -2.71 11.45 29.46
C THR A 296 -3.24 10.91 28.13
N ILE A 297 -3.72 11.81 27.29
CA ILE A 297 -4.21 11.52 25.94
C ILE A 297 -3.02 11.57 24.99
N HIS A 298 -2.64 10.40 24.46
CA HIS A 298 -1.65 10.30 23.40
C HIS A 298 -2.36 10.36 22.05
N TYR A 299 -2.21 11.45 21.32
CA TYR A 299 -2.93 11.67 20.07
C TYR A 299 -1.98 11.58 18.88
N VAL A 300 -2.12 10.54 18.06
CA VAL A 300 -1.33 10.33 16.85
C VAL A 300 -2.12 10.85 15.65
N THR A 301 -1.48 11.67 14.82
CA THR A 301 -2.09 12.24 13.61
C THR A 301 -1.16 12.19 12.42
N SER A 302 -1.71 11.98 11.23
CA SER A 302 -0.97 12.08 9.96
C SER A 302 -1.08 13.47 9.32
N ASP A 303 -1.66 14.45 10.01
CA ASP A 303 -1.69 15.85 9.62
C ASP A 303 -0.69 16.67 10.45
N PRO A 304 0.32 17.31 9.83
CA PRO A 304 1.31 18.09 10.57
C PRO A 304 0.74 19.38 11.19
N ASN A 305 -0.44 19.81 10.75
CA ASN A 305 -1.11 21.04 11.17
C ASN A 305 -2.40 20.74 11.96
N ASP A 306 -2.54 19.53 12.49
CA ASP A 306 -3.68 19.15 13.32
C ASP A 306 -3.81 20.07 14.55
N GLN A 307 -5.04 20.47 14.86
CA GLN A 307 -5.35 21.39 15.96
C GLN A 307 -4.91 20.87 17.33
N ILE A 308 -4.70 19.56 17.46
CA ILE A 308 -4.20 18.95 18.69
C ILE A 308 -2.87 19.56 19.17
N PHE A 309 -2.02 20.06 18.26
CA PHE A 309 -0.74 20.67 18.63
C PHE A 309 -0.89 22.03 19.32
N GLU A 310 -1.97 22.76 19.05
CA GLU A 310 -2.29 23.96 19.81
C GLU A 310 -2.89 23.59 21.17
N MET A 311 -3.79 22.60 21.20
CA MET A 311 -4.36 22.10 22.44
C MET A 311 -3.31 21.54 23.41
N GLU A 312 -2.26 20.88 22.90
CA GLU A 312 -1.12 20.38 23.69
C GLU A 312 -0.39 21.51 24.45
N LYS A 313 -0.35 22.74 23.89
CA LYS A 313 0.29 23.89 24.56
C LYS A 313 -0.54 24.37 25.76
N GLU A 314 -1.85 24.22 25.67
CA GLU A 314 -2.80 24.69 26.68
C GLU A 314 -3.10 23.63 27.75
N ASN A 315 -2.99 22.34 27.41
CA ASN A 315 -3.33 21.25 28.30
C ASN A 315 -2.17 20.24 28.48
N PRO A 316 -1.59 20.12 29.69
CA PRO A 316 -0.45 19.23 29.95
C PRO A 316 -0.81 17.73 29.88
N HIS A 317 -2.10 17.37 29.85
CA HIS A 317 -2.57 16.00 29.69
C HIS A 317 -2.72 15.58 28.23
N ILE A 318 -2.52 16.47 27.26
CA ILE A 318 -2.50 16.13 25.84
C ILE A 318 -1.06 15.97 25.39
N ARG A 319 -0.78 14.94 24.57
CA ARG A 319 0.49 14.79 23.86
C ARG A 319 0.20 14.45 22.39
N GLY A 320 0.45 15.40 21.50
CA GLY A 320 0.27 15.22 20.06
C GLY A 320 1.50 14.57 19.42
N TYR A 321 1.32 13.77 18.36
CA TYR A 321 2.42 13.17 17.61
C TYR A 321 2.10 13.19 16.11
N TYR A 322 2.89 13.94 15.33
CA TYR A 322 2.80 13.89 13.87
C TYR A 322 3.57 12.68 13.32
N ILE A 323 2.87 11.78 12.62
CA ILE A 323 3.41 10.56 12.06
C ILE A 323 2.88 10.38 10.64
N GLY A 324 3.76 10.44 9.64
CA GLY A 324 3.37 10.25 8.25
C GLY A 324 2.93 8.82 7.95
N GLU A 325 2.14 8.64 6.88
CA GLU A 325 1.48 7.37 6.51
C GLU A 325 2.43 6.15 6.51
N LYS A 326 3.65 6.30 5.96
CA LYS A 326 4.62 5.19 5.92
C LYS A 326 5.10 4.77 7.32
N LYS A 327 5.41 5.74 8.18
CA LYS A 327 5.88 5.45 9.56
C LYS A 327 4.75 5.02 10.47
N LEU A 328 3.52 5.42 10.16
CA LEU A 328 2.34 4.99 10.90
C LEU A 328 2.22 3.46 10.89
N ILE A 329 2.47 2.81 9.74
CA ILE A 329 2.46 1.34 9.64
C ILE A 329 3.36 0.71 10.70
N THR A 330 4.62 1.14 10.77
CA THR A 330 5.58 0.64 11.77
C THR A 330 5.20 1.04 13.19
N LEU A 331 4.64 2.25 13.39
CA LEU A 331 4.18 2.71 14.69
C LEU A 331 3.06 1.82 15.24
N MET A 332 2.08 1.48 14.40
CA MET A 332 0.92 0.66 14.77
C MET A 332 1.34 -0.79 15.09
N MET A 333 2.23 -1.37 14.28
CA MET A 333 2.81 -2.69 14.55
C MET A 333 3.60 -2.78 15.87
N LYS A 334 4.24 -1.66 16.27
CA LYS A 334 5.00 -1.54 17.52
C LYS A 334 4.21 -0.83 18.63
N MET A 335 2.90 -0.69 18.48
CA MET A 335 2.07 0.04 19.43
C MET A 335 2.17 -0.58 20.83
N ASP A 336 2.54 0.24 21.81
CA ASP A 336 2.60 -0.12 23.22
C ASP A 336 1.71 0.82 24.02
N ALA A 337 0.42 0.47 24.07
CA ALA A 337 -0.61 1.19 24.82
C ALA A 337 -1.62 0.19 25.40
N ASP A 338 -2.43 0.60 26.39
CA ASP A 338 -3.51 -0.26 26.88
C ASP A 338 -4.71 -0.24 25.93
N MET A 339 -5.05 0.95 25.41
CA MET A 339 -6.18 1.16 24.52
C MET A 339 -5.81 2.09 23.35
N VAL A 340 -6.32 1.76 22.16
CA VAL A 340 -6.23 2.63 20.97
C VAL A 340 -7.64 2.86 20.42
N VAL A 341 -8.07 4.12 20.38
CA VAL A 341 -9.34 4.55 19.81
C VAL A 341 -9.09 5.19 18.44
N MET A 342 -9.83 4.77 17.41
CA MET A 342 -9.67 5.34 16.05
C MET A 342 -10.95 5.25 15.22
N THR A 343 -11.02 6.09 14.19
CA THR A 343 -12.11 6.12 13.19
C THR A 343 -11.79 5.33 11.92
N MET A 344 -10.53 4.91 11.76
CA MET A 344 -10.03 4.16 10.62
C MET A 344 -10.59 2.74 10.61
N SER A 345 -11.20 2.30 9.50
CA SER A 345 -11.64 0.91 9.33
C SER A 345 -10.49 -0.01 8.92
N ASP A 346 -10.77 -1.31 8.75
CA ASP A 346 -9.85 -2.23 8.05
C ASP A 346 -8.52 -2.51 8.76
N LEU A 347 -8.55 -2.47 10.10
CA LEU A 347 -7.46 -2.94 10.94
C LEU A 347 -7.13 -4.40 10.57
N GLU A 348 -5.85 -4.71 10.35
CA GLU A 348 -5.34 -6.02 9.85
C GLU A 348 -5.70 -6.40 8.40
N ASN A 349 -6.70 -5.78 7.77
CA ASN A 349 -7.08 -6.13 6.39
C ASN A 349 -6.07 -5.63 5.35
N TYR A 350 -5.48 -4.44 5.58
CA TYR A 350 -4.52 -3.83 4.65
C TYR A 350 -3.16 -3.56 5.30
N HIS A 351 -2.70 -2.31 5.32
CA HIS A 351 -1.34 -1.94 5.73
C HIS A 351 -1.24 -1.58 7.22
N ILE A 352 -2.34 -1.18 7.85
CA ILE A 352 -2.39 -0.93 9.30
C ILE A 352 -2.65 -2.24 10.02
N LYS A 353 -1.76 -2.57 10.95
CA LYS A 353 -1.73 -3.83 11.69
C LYS A 353 -1.86 -3.57 13.19
N ARG A 354 -2.40 -4.55 13.91
CA ARG A 354 -2.35 -4.60 15.37
C ARG A 354 -0.90 -4.75 15.82
N SER A 355 -0.69 -4.38 17.08
CA SER A 355 0.60 -4.52 17.72
C SER A 355 1.03 -5.99 17.78
N TYR A 356 2.24 -6.29 17.32
CA TYR A 356 2.87 -7.58 17.59
C TYR A 356 3.74 -7.54 18.85
N VAL A 357 4.08 -6.35 19.37
CA VAL A 357 4.90 -6.20 20.60
C VAL A 357 4.06 -6.38 21.85
N ARG A 358 2.78 -5.99 21.78
CA ARG A 358 1.83 -6.08 22.88
C ARG A 358 0.51 -6.66 22.36
N LYS A 359 0.14 -7.85 22.84
CA LYS A 359 -1.04 -8.57 22.32
C LYS A 359 -2.35 -8.24 23.02
N ASP A 360 -2.27 -7.64 24.21
CA ASP A 360 -3.40 -7.26 25.07
C ASP A 360 -3.88 -5.82 24.86
N VAL A 361 -3.43 -5.14 23.79
CA VAL A 361 -3.94 -3.82 23.42
C VAL A 361 -5.40 -3.94 23.01
N GLU A 362 -6.28 -3.15 23.61
CA GLU A 362 -7.68 -3.04 23.19
C GLU A 362 -7.80 -2.02 22.05
N TYR A 363 -8.23 -2.47 20.88
CA TYR A 363 -8.54 -1.59 19.75
C TYR A 363 -10.03 -1.30 19.71
N VAL A 364 -10.35 -0.01 19.76
CA VAL A 364 -11.70 0.52 19.83
C VAL A 364 -12.01 1.28 18.54
N TYR A 365 -13.07 0.87 17.85
CA TYR A 365 -13.57 1.58 16.68
C TYR A 365 -14.63 2.62 17.09
N MET A 366 -14.49 3.84 16.59
CA MET A 366 -15.46 4.92 16.71
C MET A 366 -15.99 5.28 15.33
N PHE A 367 -17.31 5.32 15.16
CA PHE A 367 -17.90 5.67 13.86
C PHE A 367 -17.70 7.13 13.49
N HIS A 368 -17.51 7.36 12.19
CA HIS A 368 -17.46 8.70 11.58
C HIS A 368 -18.69 9.01 10.69
N TYR A 369 -19.75 8.20 10.84
CA TYR A 369 -21.07 8.37 10.21
C TYR A 369 -22.15 7.57 10.98
N PRO A 370 -23.43 7.96 10.90
CA PRO A 370 -24.53 7.30 11.61
C PRO A 370 -25.26 6.26 10.75
N LEU A 371 -24.54 5.27 10.22
CA LEU A 371 -25.01 4.37 9.16
C LEU A 371 -24.73 2.89 9.44
N SER A 372 -25.27 2.00 8.59
CA SER A 372 -25.12 0.55 8.74
C SER A 372 -23.67 0.11 8.53
N THR A 373 -23.29 -0.99 9.17
CA THR A 373 -21.91 -1.50 9.18
C THR A 373 -21.62 -2.43 8.02
N HIS A 374 -22.63 -2.99 7.37
CA HIS A 374 -22.45 -4.14 6.48
C HIS A 374 -22.52 -3.82 4.99
N MET A 375 -23.04 -2.65 4.57
CA MET A 375 -23.00 -2.20 3.16
C MET A 375 -21.97 -1.08 2.92
N VAL A 376 -21.84 -0.16 3.88
CA VAL A 376 -21.01 1.05 3.78
C VAL A 376 -19.54 0.78 4.10
N LEU A 377 -19.23 -0.19 4.94
CA LEU A 377 -17.84 -0.63 5.16
C LEU A 377 -17.43 -1.71 4.16
N HIS A 378 -16.12 -1.92 4.02
CA HIS A 378 -15.59 -3.06 3.28
C HIS A 378 -15.89 -4.38 4.01
N THR A 379 -15.83 -5.48 3.27
CA THR A 379 -15.91 -6.82 3.85
C THR A 379 -14.85 -6.99 4.95
N GLY A 380 -15.29 -7.40 6.14
CA GLY A 380 -14.41 -7.65 7.29
C GLY A 380 -13.80 -6.42 7.95
N ALA A 381 -14.26 -5.21 7.63
CA ALA A 381 -13.66 -3.95 8.09
C ALA A 381 -13.55 -3.78 9.62
N LEU A 382 -14.43 -4.45 10.38
CA LEU A 382 -14.48 -4.38 11.84
C LEU A 382 -13.96 -5.66 12.52
N ASP A 383 -13.58 -6.69 11.75
CA ASP A 383 -13.33 -8.04 12.27
C ASP A 383 -12.21 -8.09 13.31
N HIS A 384 -11.24 -7.19 13.19
CA HIS A 384 -10.05 -7.15 14.03
C HIS A 384 -10.10 -6.08 15.13
N TYR A 385 -11.28 -5.48 15.38
CA TYR A 385 -11.51 -4.64 16.56
C TYR A 385 -12.01 -5.46 17.75
N ASP A 386 -11.64 -5.04 18.96
CA ASP A 386 -12.08 -5.65 20.22
C ASP A 386 -13.39 -5.03 20.71
N THR A 387 -13.53 -3.71 20.49
CA THR A 387 -14.66 -2.91 20.94
C THR A 387 -15.17 -2.01 19.81
N ILE A 388 -16.48 -1.89 19.70
CA ILE A 388 -17.15 -0.97 18.79
C ILE A 388 -18.00 0.00 19.62
N LEU A 389 -17.75 1.30 19.45
CA LEU A 389 -18.61 2.36 20.00
C LEU A 389 -19.75 2.63 19.02
N CYS A 390 -20.86 1.91 19.20
CA CYS A 390 -22.01 1.93 18.31
C CYS A 390 -22.76 3.26 18.41
N VAL A 391 -23.17 3.77 17.24
CA VAL A 391 -24.02 4.97 17.12
C VAL A 391 -25.42 4.72 17.70
N GLY A 392 -25.95 3.52 17.49
CA GLY A 392 -27.27 3.13 17.97
C GLY A 392 -27.41 1.62 18.04
N GLU A 393 -28.53 1.17 18.60
CA GLU A 393 -28.81 -0.26 18.78
C GLU A 393 -28.91 -1.03 17.45
N PHE A 394 -29.26 -0.35 16.36
CA PHE A 394 -29.41 -0.95 15.04
C PHE A 394 -28.12 -1.61 14.53
N GLN A 395 -26.93 -1.16 14.97
CA GLN A 395 -25.64 -1.75 14.57
C GLN A 395 -25.34 -3.06 15.29
N ILE A 396 -25.96 -3.31 16.45
CA ILE A 396 -25.72 -4.54 17.24
C ILE A 396 -26.09 -5.80 16.46
N PRO A 397 -27.32 -5.97 15.93
CA PRO A 397 -27.67 -7.18 15.21
C PRO A 397 -26.84 -7.37 13.93
N GLU A 398 -26.45 -6.29 13.25
CA GLU A 398 -25.57 -6.34 12.08
C GLU A 398 -24.20 -6.94 12.43
N ILE A 399 -23.56 -6.41 13.48
CA ILE A 399 -22.23 -6.87 13.92
C ILE A 399 -22.31 -8.30 14.48
N ARG A 400 -23.32 -8.62 15.29
CA ARG A 400 -23.50 -9.98 15.84
C ARG A 400 -23.70 -11.01 14.73
N LYS A 401 -24.41 -10.65 13.67
CA LYS A 401 -24.61 -11.54 12.53
C LYS A 401 -23.34 -11.75 11.72
N GLN A 402 -22.53 -10.71 11.57
CA GLN A 402 -21.20 -10.81 10.95
C GLN A 402 -20.26 -11.71 11.75
N GLU A 403 -20.28 -11.60 13.08
CA GLU A 403 -19.51 -12.48 13.98
C GLU A 403 -19.92 -13.95 13.84
N GLU A 404 -21.23 -14.23 13.76
CA GLU A 404 -21.77 -15.57 13.51
C GLU A 404 -21.32 -16.12 12.15
N LEU A 405 -21.50 -15.34 11.09
CA LEU A 405 -21.22 -15.75 9.70
C LEU A 405 -19.74 -16.08 9.49
N HIS A 406 -18.84 -15.29 10.07
CA HIS A 406 -17.39 -15.43 9.89
C HIS A 406 -16.70 -16.14 11.07
N LYS A 407 -17.47 -16.61 12.06
CA LYS A 407 -16.96 -17.29 13.28
C LYS A 407 -15.92 -16.45 14.02
N LEU A 408 -16.20 -15.17 14.17
CA LEU A 408 -15.32 -14.21 14.84
C LEU A 408 -15.52 -14.25 16.35
N PRO A 409 -14.51 -13.85 17.14
CA PRO A 409 -14.70 -13.57 18.56
C PRO A 409 -15.74 -12.47 18.77
N GLU A 410 -16.59 -12.64 19.78
CA GLU A 410 -17.56 -11.60 20.16
C GLU A 410 -16.84 -10.32 20.62
N LYS A 411 -17.25 -9.21 20.01
CA LYS A 411 -16.79 -7.87 20.37
C LYS A 411 -17.59 -7.29 21.52
N LYS A 412 -16.97 -6.36 22.23
CA LYS A 412 -17.69 -5.45 23.14
C LYS A 412 -18.41 -4.40 22.29
N LEU A 413 -19.74 -4.42 22.32
CA LEU A 413 -20.57 -3.45 21.61
C LEU A 413 -21.12 -2.46 22.63
N VAL A 414 -20.69 -1.21 22.53
CA VAL A 414 -21.03 -0.15 23.49
C VAL A 414 -21.87 0.87 22.77
N VAL A 415 -23.12 1.03 23.18
CA VAL A 415 -24.03 1.99 22.56
C VAL A 415 -23.72 3.39 23.11
N THR A 416 -23.05 4.20 22.31
CA THR A 416 -22.56 5.52 22.73
C THR A 416 -23.32 6.67 22.10
N GLY A 417 -23.65 6.60 20.81
CA GLY A 417 -24.18 7.74 20.06
C GLY A 417 -23.21 8.29 19.01
N TYR A 418 -23.51 9.49 18.49
CA TYR A 418 -22.73 10.14 17.43
C TYR A 418 -22.57 11.65 17.70
N GLY A 419 -21.52 12.01 18.46
CA GLY A 419 -21.29 13.39 18.95
C GLY A 419 -21.14 14.44 17.83
N GLN A 420 -20.64 14.04 16.67
CA GLN A 420 -20.57 14.94 15.50
C GLN A 420 -21.95 15.51 15.13
N LEU A 421 -23.04 14.74 15.31
CA LEU A 421 -24.39 15.22 15.03
C LEU A 421 -24.85 16.31 16.02
N GLU A 422 -24.45 16.18 17.28
CA GLU A 422 -24.72 17.16 18.34
C GLU A 422 -23.98 18.48 18.06
N LYS A 423 -22.73 18.38 17.60
CA LYS A 423 -21.94 19.55 17.16
C LYS A 423 -22.57 20.26 15.96
N LEU A 424 -23.07 19.50 14.98
CA LEU A 424 -23.76 20.06 13.82
C LEU A 424 -25.08 20.73 14.24
N GLN A 425 -25.84 20.10 15.15
CA GLN A 425 -27.05 20.70 15.74
C GLN A 425 -26.75 22.02 16.44
N ALA A 426 -25.73 22.07 17.30
CA ALA A 426 -25.34 23.30 17.98
C ALA A 426 -24.89 24.41 17.02
N SER A 427 -24.34 24.04 15.85
CA SER A 427 -23.98 25.00 14.80
C SER A 427 -25.22 25.51 14.07
N TYR A 428 -26.15 24.63 13.74
CA TYR A 428 -27.42 24.97 13.11
C TYR A 428 -28.30 25.85 14.02
N ASP A 429 -28.37 25.55 15.31
CA ASP A 429 -29.17 26.29 16.28
C ASP A 429 -28.78 27.78 16.39
N LYS A 430 -27.52 28.13 16.05
CA LYS A 430 -27.06 29.53 16.04
C LYS A 430 -27.60 30.33 14.87
N ILE A 431 -27.91 29.67 13.76
CA ILE A 431 -28.31 30.34 12.51
C ILE A 431 -29.80 30.16 12.21
N LYS A 432 -30.45 29.10 12.73
CA LYS A 432 -31.80 28.68 12.34
C LYS A 432 -32.85 29.79 12.37
N ASP A 433 -32.83 30.67 13.38
CA ASP A 433 -33.81 31.75 13.54
C ASP A 433 -33.57 32.92 12.57
N THR A 434 -32.39 32.97 11.95
CA THR A 434 -32.01 33.98 10.94
C THR A 434 -32.17 33.48 9.51
N LEU A 435 -32.36 32.17 9.33
CA LEU A 435 -32.55 31.57 8.02
C LEU A 435 -33.90 32.01 7.46
N LYS A 436 -33.87 32.66 6.30
CA LYS A 436 -35.08 32.95 5.55
C LYS A 436 -35.40 31.73 4.69
N LYS A 437 -36.65 31.27 4.73
CA LYS A 437 -37.18 30.30 3.77
C LYS A 437 -36.95 30.87 2.37
N GLY A 438 -36.01 30.29 1.64
CA GLY A 438 -35.30 30.97 0.54
C GLY A 438 -35.28 30.19 -0.76
N ASN A 439 -36.03 29.08 -0.81
CA ASN A 439 -36.05 28.14 -1.94
C ASN A 439 -34.63 27.64 -2.27
N LYS A 440 -33.80 27.41 -1.25
CA LYS A 440 -32.41 26.96 -1.42
C LYS A 440 -32.36 25.44 -1.54
N ILE A 441 -31.72 24.96 -2.59
CA ILE A 441 -31.53 23.54 -2.88
C ILE A 441 -30.04 23.22 -2.80
N LEU A 442 -29.68 22.24 -1.98
CA LEU A 442 -28.35 21.64 -2.00
C LEU A 442 -28.36 20.38 -2.86
N ILE A 443 -27.50 20.27 -3.86
CA ILE A 443 -27.20 19.02 -4.55
C ILE A 443 -25.87 18.49 -4.01
N ALA A 444 -25.92 17.46 -3.16
CA ALA A 444 -24.78 16.91 -2.44
C ALA A 444 -24.54 15.42 -2.77
N PRO A 445 -24.02 15.11 -3.97
CA PRO A 445 -23.84 13.73 -4.43
C PRO A 445 -22.69 13.02 -3.72
N SER A 446 -22.79 11.69 -3.66
CA SER A 446 -21.71 10.80 -3.27
C SER A 446 -20.62 10.71 -4.35
N TRP A 447 -19.55 9.95 -4.10
CA TRP A 447 -18.32 10.02 -4.92
C TRP A 447 -18.08 8.84 -5.86
N GLN A 448 -18.87 7.76 -5.77
CA GLN A 448 -18.70 6.58 -6.63
C GLN A 448 -19.00 6.90 -8.09
N GLU A 449 -18.46 6.10 -9.00
CA GLU A 449 -18.79 6.21 -10.42
C GLU A 449 -20.30 6.00 -10.66
N GLY A 450 -20.88 6.82 -11.52
CA GLY A 450 -22.32 6.77 -11.82
C GLY A 450 -23.19 7.49 -10.80
N ASN A 451 -22.60 8.28 -9.89
CA ASN A 451 -23.35 9.21 -9.02
C ASN A 451 -24.07 10.30 -9.85
N ILE A 452 -24.86 11.17 -9.20
CA ILE A 452 -25.65 12.22 -9.88
C ILE A 452 -24.83 13.04 -10.89
N LEU A 453 -23.57 13.37 -10.58
CA LEU A 453 -22.68 14.18 -11.44
C LEU A 453 -22.33 13.47 -12.75
N ASP A 454 -22.21 12.15 -12.70
CA ASP A 454 -21.93 11.32 -13.88
C ASP A 454 -23.21 10.97 -14.65
N SER A 455 -24.36 10.87 -13.96
CA SER A 455 -25.55 10.24 -14.52
C SER A 455 -26.63 11.23 -14.98
N CYS A 456 -26.94 12.27 -14.19
CA CYS A 456 -28.17 13.04 -14.39
C CYS A 456 -28.10 14.51 -13.95
N ILE A 457 -26.91 15.06 -13.65
CA ILE A 457 -26.75 16.44 -13.19
C ILE A 457 -27.31 17.46 -14.21
N ASP A 458 -27.09 17.24 -15.51
CA ASP A 458 -27.54 18.19 -16.52
C ASP A 458 -29.07 18.26 -16.61
N GLU A 459 -29.74 17.11 -16.59
CA GLU A 459 -31.21 17.03 -16.58
C GLU A 459 -31.80 17.58 -15.28
N MET A 460 -31.15 17.32 -14.14
CA MET A 460 -31.54 17.87 -12.86
C MET A 460 -31.46 19.40 -12.84
N LEU A 461 -30.35 19.98 -13.30
CA LEU A 461 -30.15 21.43 -13.34
C LEU A 461 -31.15 22.09 -14.31
N LYS A 462 -31.38 21.53 -15.51
CA LYS A 462 -32.44 22.00 -16.42
C LYS A 462 -33.83 21.97 -15.74
N GLY A 463 -34.05 20.97 -14.90
CA GLY A 463 -35.29 20.79 -14.14
C GLY A 463 -35.52 21.83 -13.05
N LEU A 464 -34.46 22.50 -12.55
CA LEU A 464 -34.50 23.37 -11.36
C LEU A 464 -34.20 24.85 -11.66
N LEU A 465 -33.24 25.13 -12.53
CA LEU A 465 -32.78 26.48 -12.83
C LEU A 465 -33.85 27.33 -13.51
N GLY A 466 -33.89 28.62 -13.18
CA GLY A 466 -34.88 29.58 -13.67
C GLY A 466 -36.29 29.41 -13.09
N LYS A 467 -36.47 28.55 -12.08
CA LYS A 467 -37.78 28.22 -11.48
C LYS A 467 -38.01 28.79 -10.09
N GLY A 468 -37.17 29.75 -9.68
CA GLY A 468 -37.27 30.47 -8.40
C GLY A 468 -36.59 29.77 -7.22
N PHE A 469 -35.63 28.89 -7.51
CA PHE A 469 -34.77 28.23 -6.52
C PHE A 469 -33.36 28.76 -6.62
N ASN A 470 -32.59 28.73 -5.53
CA ASN A 470 -31.15 28.92 -5.56
C ASN A 470 -30.48 27.55 -5.40
N VAL A 471 -29.78 27.08 -6.43
CA VAL A 471 -29.22 25.73 -6.50
C VAL A 471 -27.73 25.76 -6.21
N HIS A 472 -27.32 25.05 -5.16
CA HIS A 472 -25.92 24.89 -4.77
C HIS A 472 -25.49 23.46 -5.04
N VAL A 473 -24.56 23.26 -5.96
CA VAL A 473 -23.96 21.95 -6.26
C VAL A 473 -22.68 21.80 -5.45
N ARG A 474 -22.70 20.91 -4.46
CA ARG A 474 -21.60 20.64 -3.54
C ARG A 474 -21.17 19.17 -3.64
N PRO A 475 -20.28 18.82 -4.57
CA PRO A 475 -19.83 17.43 -4.73
C PRO A 475 -19.07 16.94 -3.49
N HIS A 476 -19.03 15.63 -3.27
CA HIS A 476 -18.18 15.07 -2.22
C HIS A 476 -16.69 15.37 -2.51
N PRO A 477 -15.86 15.75 -1.51
CA PRO A 477 -14.45 16.12 -1.73
C PRO A 477 -13.63 15.03 -2.45
N GLU A 478 -13.90 13.76 -2.12
CA GLU A 478 -13.26 12.61 -2.77
C GLU A 478 -13.59 12.50 -4.26
N TYR A 479 -14.77 12.94 -4.70
CA TYR A 479 -15.11 13.00 -6.14
C TYR A 479 -14.23 14.01 -6.86
N VAL A 480 -14.10 15.23 -6.32
CA VAL A 480 -13.24 16.29 -6.90
C VAL A 480 -11.79 15.82 -6.97
N LYS A 481 -11.32 15.10 -5.94
CA LYS A 481 -9.96 14.55 -5.91
C LYS A 481 -9.73 13.45 -6.95
N ARG A 482 -10.69 12.53 -7.13
CA ARG A 482 -10.55 11.37 -8.04
C ARG A 482 -10.90 11.69 -9.49
N TYR A 483 -11.88 12.55 -9.68
CA TYR A 483 -12.52 12.83 -10.96
C TYR A 483 -12.51 14.33 -11.28
N GLY A 484 -11.46 15.06 -10.86
CA GLY A 484 -11.35 16.51 -11.04
C GLY A 484 -11.61 16.97 -12.48
N ALA A 485 -11.06 16.28 -13.48
CA ALA A 485 -11.32 16.59 -14.88
C ALA A 485 -12.81 16.43 -15.29
N ARG A 486 -13.54 15.47 -14.70
CA ARG A 486 -14.99 15.34 -14.91
C ARG A 486 -15.74 16.50 -14.25
N MET A 487 -15.33 16.90 -13.04
CA MET A 487 -15.91 18.05 -12.34
C MET A 487 -15.67 19.36 -13.10
N ASP A 488 -14.45 19.61 -13.56
CA ASP A 488 -14.10 20.80 -14.35
C ASP A 488 -14.94 20.88 -15.62
N ALA A 489 -15.17 19.74 -16.28
CA ALA A 489 -16.03 19.66 -17.45
C ALA A 489 -17.50 19.98 -17.13
N ILE A 490 -18.00 19.66 -15.92
CA ILE A 490 -19.35 20.06 -15.47
C ILE A 490 -19.41 21.56 -15.25
N VAL A 491 -18.49 22.12 -14.46
CA VAL A 491 -18.44 23.57 -14.19
C VAL A 491 -18.37 24.36 -15.49
N LYS A 492 -17.52 23.92 -16.42
CA LYS A 492 -17.36 24.56 -17.73
C LYS A 492 -18.64 24.56 -18.56
N ARG A 493 -19.48 23.52 -18.50
CA ARG A 493 -20.76 23.50 -19.24
C ARG A 493 -21.73 24.61 -18.82
N TYR A 494 -21.58 25.11 -17.60
CA TYR A 494 -22.42 26.15 -17.01
C TYR A 494 -21.68 27.49 -16.84
N GLU A 495 -20.51 27.67 -17.48
CA GLU A 495 -19.70 28.89 -17.33
C GLU A 495 -20.41 30.15 -17.89
N ASP A 496 -21.22 29.97 -18.93
CA ASP A 496 -21.99 31.04 -19.57
C ASP A 496 -23.42 31.19 -19.00
N TYR A 497 -23.77 30.43 -17.97
CA TYR A 497 -25.10 30.51 -17.35
C TYR A 497 -25.19 31.77 -16.46
N ASP A 498 -26.07 32.71 -16.82
CA ASP A 498 -26.20 34.04 -16.18
C ASP A 498 -27.45 34.21 -15.32
N GLY A 499 -28.18 33.12 -15.05
CA GLY A 499 -29.44 33.14 -14.28
C GLY A 499 -29.30 33.56 -12.81
N GLY A 500 -28.07 33.55 -12.27
CA GLY A 500 -27.77 34.01 -10.91
C GLY A 500 -28.26 33.09 -9.79
N ASP A 501 -28.74 31.89 -10.14
CA ASP A 501 -29.39 30.94 -9.24
C ASP A 501 -28.70 29.56 -9.20
N LEU A 502 -27.45 29.49 -9.68
CA LEU A 502 -26.57 28.32 -9.64
C LEU A 502 -25.21 28.68 -9.02
N GLU A 503 -24.78 27.90 -8.04
CA GLU A 503 -23.43 27.98 -7.46
C GLU A 503 -22.79 26.58 -7.38
N PHE A 504 -21.52 26.47 -7.80
CA PHE A 504 -20.71 25.27 -7.58
C PHE A 504 -19.78 25.48 -6.39
N GLU A 505 -20.01 24.75 -5.31
CA GLU A 505 -19.21 24.83 -4.09
C GLU A 505 -18.11 23.76 -4.09
N LEU A 506 -16.92 24.16 -4.52
CA LEU A 506 -15.74 23.29 -4.57
C LEU A 506 -14.77 23.53 -3.39
N ASP A 507 -15.07 24.50 -2.53
CA ASP A 507 -14.38 24.73 -1.26
C ASP A 507 -15.18 24.10 -0.11
N PHE A 508 -14.58 23.09 0.52
CA PHE A 508 -15.21 22.29 1.57
C PHE A 508 -14.83 22.72 2.98
N THR A 509 -14.16 23.87 3.14
CA THR A 509 -13.73 24.37 4.46
C THR A 509 -14.91 24.82 5.34
N ARG A 510 -16.02 25.26 4.73
CA ARG A 510 -17.24 25.70 5.43
C ARG A 510 -18.41 24.78 5.11
N ASN A 511 -19.27 24.51 6.09
CA ASN A 511 -20.48 23.67 5.93
C ASN A 511 -21.79 24.47 5.97
N ASP A 512 -21.70 25.80 5.92
CA ASP A 512 -22.85 26.68 6.16
C ASP A 512 -23.98 26.46 5.14
N SER A 513 -23.62 26.26 3.88
CA SER A 513 -24.55 25.98 2.77
C SER A 513 -25.36 24.70 2.93
N ILE A 514 -24.79 23.70 3.63
CA ILE A 514 -25.48 22.43 3.88
C ILE A 514 -26.70 22.69 4.75
N PHE A 515 -26.56 23.46 5.82
CA PHE A 515 -27.62 23.64 6.83
C PHE A 515 -28.53 24.85 6.57
N ASP A 516 -28.14 25.75 5.67
CA ASP A 516 -28.96 26.86 5.16
C ASP A 516 -30.01 26.40 4.12
N SER A 517 -29.80 25.23 3.51
CA SER A 517 -30.69 24.73 2.44
C SER A 517 -32.07 24.29 2.96
N ASP A 518 -33.11 24.45 2.14
CA ASP A 518 -34.49 24.05 2.45
C ASP A 518 -34.75 22.58 2.11
N VAL A 519 -34.10 22.08 1.05
CA VAL A 519 -34.13 20.67 0.62
C VAL A 519 -32.73 20.28 0.17
N ALA A 520 -32.30 19.06 0.50
CA ALA A 520 -31.09 18.46 -0.04
C ALA A 520 -31.43 17.36 -1.05
N ILE A 521 -30.73 17.33 -2.17
CA ILE A 521 -30.81 16.32 -3.21
C ILE A 521 -29.50 15.55 -3.20
N SER A 522 -29.56 14.23 -3.09
CA SER A 522 -28.39 13.37 -3.08
C SER A 522 -28.76 11.99 -3.62
N ASP A 523 -27.82 11.07 -3.56
CA ASP A 523 -27.99 9.67 -3.94
C ASP A 523 -27.71 8.75 -2.74
N TRP A 524 -26.45 8.37 -2.53
CA TRP A 524 -25.98 7.42 -1.52
C TRP A 524 -24.99 8.07 -0.54
N SER A 525 -25.11 9.38 -0.33
CA SER A 525 -24.26 10.13 0.60
C SER A 525 -24.74 9.99 2.04
N GLY A 526 -23.81 9.81 2.99
CA GLY A 526 -24.13 9.82 4.42
C GLY A 526 -24.48 11.21 4.96
N THR A 527 -24.00 12.26 4.29
CA THR A 527 -24.18 13.66 4.72
C THR A 527 -25.65 14.11 4.67
N THR A 528 -26.50 13.47 3.85
CA THR A 528 -27.94 13.79 3.85
C THR A 528 -28.66 13.35 5.10
N TYR A 529 -28.24 12.24 5.71
CA TYR A 529 -28.77 11.83 7.01
C TYR A 529 -28.33 12.82 8.10
N GLU A 530 -27.09 13.31 8.06
CA GLU A 530 -26.65 14.39 8.95
C GLU A 530 -27.49 15.65 8.74
N PHE A 531 -27.74 16.05 7.48
CA PHE A 531 -28.60 17.20 7.15
C PHE A 531 -30.01 17.03 7.73
N SER A 532 -30.68 15.91 7.43
CA SER A 532 -32.07 15.70 7.88
C SER A 532 -32.18 15.50 9.39
N PHE A 533 -31.22 14.84 10.03
CA PHE A 533 -31.26 14.66 11.48
C PHE A 533 -30.90 15.95 12.25
N VAL A 534 -30.13 16.86 11.66
CA VAL A 534 -29.82 18.17 12.28
C VAL A 534 -30.93 19.19 12.05
N THR A 535 -31.40 19.31 10.81
CA THR A 535 -32.34 20.36 10.41
C THR A 535 -33.80 19.92 10.51
N GLY A 536 -34.05 18.61 10.53
CA GLY A 536 -35.38 18.01 10.32
C GLY A 536 -35.83 18.02 8.85
N LYS A 537 -35.16 18.76 7.96
CA LYS A 537 -35.64 19.01 6.60
C LYS A 537 -35.54 17.77 5.70
N PRO A 538 -36.42 17.65 4.68
CA PRO A 538 -36.46 16.49 3.80
C PRO A 538 -35.30 16.44 2.80
N CYS A 539 -35.07 15.24 2.28
CA CYS A 539 -34.19 15.01 1.14
C CYS A 539 -34.92 14.42 -0.08
N ILE A 540 -34.37 14.65 -1.26
CA ILE A 540 -34.66 13.87 -2.46
C ILE A 540 -33.48 12.95 -2.71
N PHE A 541 -33.74 11.65 -2.78
CA PHE A 541 -32.73 10.64 -3.07
C PHE A 541 -32.87 10.12 -4.50
N ILE A 542 -31.89 10.39 -5.34
CA ILE A 542 -31.85 9.90 -6.72
C ILE A 542 -31.35 8.45 -6.73
N ASP A 543 -32.10 7.57 -7.37
CA ASP A 543 -31.80 6.14 -7.51
C ASP A 543 -30.69 5.86 -8.55
N THR A 544 -29.53 6.48 -8.34
CA THR A 544 -28.30 6.13 -9.07
C THR A 544 -27.77 4.75 -8.64
N PRO A 545 -26.83 4.14 -9.39
CA PRO A 545 -26.17 2.91 -8.97
C PRO A 545 -25.69 2.96 -7.52
N MET A 546 -26.03 1.91 -6.76
CA MET A 546 -25.79 1.85 -5.33
C MET A 546 -24.31 1.93 -4.98
N LYS A 547 -23.98 2.74 -3.98
CA LYS A 547 -22.65 2.75 -3.38
C LYS A 547 -22.47 1.55 -2.45
N VAL A 548 -21.96 0.44 -3.00
CA VAL A 548 -21.75 -0.82 -2.26
C VAL A 548 -20.26 -1.05 -2.05
N ASN A 549 -19.80 -0.91 -0.80
CA ASN A 549 -18.40 -1.19 -0.43
C ASN A 549 -18.17 -2.65 -0.02
N ASN A 550 -19.20 -3.31 0.51
CA ASN A 550 -19.19 -4.76 0.77
C ASN A 550 -20.16 -5.45 -0.19
N PRO A 551 -19.67 -6.17 -1.23
CA PRO A 551 -20.53 -6.88 -2.17
C PRO A 551 -21.36 -8.01 -1.51
N ASN A 552 -20.93 -8.49 -0.34
CA ASN A 552 -21.55 -9.61 0.37
C ASN A 552 -22.55 -9.16 1.45
N TYR A 553 -22.93 -7.88 1.48
CA TYR A 553 -23.80 -7.34 2.54
C TYR A 553 -25.12 -8.11 2.72
N LYS A 554 -25.65 -8.69 1.64
CA LYS A 554 -26.90 -9.47 1.64
C LYS A 554 -26.80 -10.77 2.46
N GLU A 555 -25.60 -11.30 2.69
CA GLU A 555 -25.40 -12.52 3.49
C GLU A 555 -25.78 -12.33 4.96
N ILE A 556 -25.75 -11.07 5.44
CA ILE A 556 -26.18 -10.71 6.79
C ILE A 556 -27.71 -10.90 6.94
N GLY A 557 -28.49 -10.73 5.88
CA GLY A 557 -29.96 -10.88 5.94
C GLY A 557 -30.67 -9.78 6.73
N ILE A 558 -30.01 -8.65 6.99
CA ILE A 558 -30.58 -7.42 7.57
C ILE A 558 -30.58 -6.38 6.46
N GLU A 559 -31.66 -5.60 6.33
CA GLU A 559 -31.72 -4.52 5.35
C GLU A 559 -30.88 -3.32 5.83
N PRO A 560 -29.92 -2.81 5.03
CA PRO A 560 -29.13 -1.64 5.39
C PRO A 560 -30.00 -0.39 5.62
N LEU A 561 -29.62 0.44 6.58
CA LEU A 561 -30.28 1.71 6.86
C LEU A 561 -30.30 2.64 5.65
N GLU A 562 -29.25 2.63 4.83
CA GLU A 562 -29.17 3.50 3.66
C GLU A 562 -30.21 3.13 2.60
N ILE A 563 -30.75 1.91 2.64
CA ILE A 563 -31.85 1.49 1.77
C ILE A 563 -33.19 1.87 2.43
N SER A 564 -33.38 1.49 3.69
CA SER A 564 -34.68 1.61 4.38
C SER A 564 -35.04 3.05 4.79
N LEU A 565 -34.07 3.94 4.95
CA LEU A 565 -34.31 5.31 5.40
C LEU A 565 -34.71 6.29 4.29
N ARG A 566 -34.43 5.98 3.03
CA ARG A 566 -34.62 6.94 1.92
C ARG A 566 -36.08 7.36 1.74
N ASP A 567 -37.02 6.43 1.94
CA ASP A 567 -38.47 6.72 1.90
C ASP A 567 -39.02 7.26 3.22
N LYS A 568 -38.24 7.20 4.31
CA LYS A 568 -38.65 7.67 5.63
C LYS A 568 -38.21 9.10 5.89
N VAL A 569 -36.98 9.43 5.49
CA VAL A 569 -36.34 10.74 5.73
C VAL A 569 -36.70 11.76 4.64
N GLY A 570 -37.12 11.26 3.48
CA GLY A 570 -37.43 12.05 2.30
C GLY A 570 -38.17 11.22 1.27
N ILE A 571 -37.85 11.42 0.00
CA ILE A 571 -38.46 10.72 -1.12
C ILE A 571 -37.39 10.21 -2.09
N ARG A 572 -37.74 9.25 -2.94
CA ARG A 572 -36.88 8.77 -4.02
C ARG A 572 -37.35 9.25 -5.39
N MET A 573 -36.40 9.43 -6.30
CA MET A 573 -36.67 9.71 -7.71
C MET A 573 -35.76 8.90 -8.62
N ASN A 574 -36.29 8.49 -9.77
CA ASN A 574 -35.53 7.79 -10.80
C ASN A 574 -34.68 8.80 -11.60
N PRO A 575 -33.37 8.57 -11.78
CA PRO A 575 -32.50 9.46 -12.57
C PRO A 575 -32.96 9.65 -14.03
N ASP A 576 -33.68 8.68 -14.60
CA ASP A 576 -34.20 8.74 -15.97
C ASP A 576 -35.54 9.52 -16.07
N ASN A 577 -36.15 9.87 -14.94
CA ASN A 577 -37.42 10.58 -14.87
C ASN A 577 -37.38 11.70 -13.83
N LEU A 578 -36.69 12.79 -14.18
CA LEU A 578 -36.58 14.01 -13.37
C LEU A 578 -37.56 15.12 -13.81
N GLU A 579 -38.49 14.81 -14.71
CA GLU A 579 -39.56 15.74 -15.06
C GLU A 579 -40.42 16.03 -13.81
N GLY A 580 -40.72 17.31 -13.55
CA GLY A 580 -41.45 17.71 -12.34
C GLY A 580 -40.62 17.74 -11.05
N ILE A 581 -39.28 17.61 -11.10
CA ILE A 581 -38.43 17.76 -9.91
C ILE A 581 -38.65 19.09 -9.19
N ALA A 582 -38.86 20.18 -9.93
CA ALA A 582 -39.18 21.48 -9.36
C ALA A 582 -40.48 21.46 -8.55
N ASP A 583 -41.54 20.84 -9.06
CA ASP A 583 -42.83 20.75 -8.36
C ASP A 583 -42.72 19.88 -7.11
N THR A 584 -41.93 18.81 -7.21
CA THR A 584 -41.58 17.94 -6.09
C THR A 584 -40.84 18.71 -4.99
N VAL A 585 -39.85 19.54 -5.35
CA VAL A 585 -39.15 20.39 -4.38
C VAL A 585 -40.13 21.39 -3.72
N ARG A 586 -41.07 21.99 -4.48
CA ARG A 586 -42.08 22.89 -3.90
C ARG A 586 -42.95 22.16 -2.88
N ASP A 587 -43.44 20.97 -3.21
CA ASP A 587 -44.25 20.15 -2.29
C ASP A 587 -43.48 19.84 -1.00
N LEU A 588 -42.21 19.45 -1.10
CA LEU A 588 -41.36 19.20 0.08
C LEU A 588 -41.13 20.45 0.93
N ILE A 589 -40.96 21.62 0.31
CA ILE A 589 -40.82 22.90 1.00
C ILE A 589 -42.14 23.30 1.68
N ASP A 590 -43.29 23.05 1.05
CA ASP A 590 -44.61 23.37 1.60
C ASP A 590 -44.98 22.45 2.76
N ARG A 591 -44.57 21.17 2.70
CA ARG A 591 -44.80 20.15 3.74
C ARG A 591 -43.65 19.98 4.72
N GLN A 592 -42.70 20.90 4.74
CA GLN A 592 -41.45 20.79 5.48
C GLN A 592 -41.66 20.54 6.98
N ASP A 593 -42.70 21.12 7.59
CA ASP A 593 -43.03 20.92 9.01
C ASP A 593 -43.37 19.46 9.36
N GLU A 594 -43.99 18.72 8.43
CA GLU A 594 -44.28 17.28 8.59
C GLU A 594 -42.98 16.47 8.66
N TYR A 595 -42.05 16.77 7.75
CA TYR A 595 -40.74 16.12 7.69
C TYR A 595 -39.87 16.48 8.89
N ILE A 596 -39.89 17.74 9.35
CA ILE A 596 -39.12 18.17 10.52
C ILE A 596 -39.45 17.30 11.72
N LYS A 597 -40.74 17.14 12.04
CA LYS A 597 -41.12 16.28 13.16
C LYS A 597 -40.67 14.83 12.95
N ASN A 598 -41.01 14.25 11.80
CA ASN A 598 -40.71 12.85 11.50
C ASN A 598 -39.20 12.53 11.51
N ASN A 599 -38.38 13.40 10.92
CA ASN A 599 -36.93 13.20 10.83
C ASN A 599 -36.24 13.35 12.19
N ILE A 600 -36.77 14.22 13.05
CA ILE A 600 -36.31 14.33 14.44
C ILE A 600 -36.72 13.10 15.26
N ASP A 601 -37.93 12.57 15.05
CA ASP A 601 -38.38 11.33 15.71
C ASP A 601 -37.50 10.15 15.29
N ILE A 602 -37.23 9.98 13.98
CA ILE A 602 -36.31 8.95 13.45
C ILE A 602 -34.91 9.10 14.04
N ARG A 603 -34.37 10.32 14.11
CA ARG A 603 -33.07 10.55 14.75
C ARG A 603 -33.07 10.08 16.20
N ASN A 604 -34.09 10.46 16.97
CA ASN A 604 -34.17 10.13 18.40
C ASN A 604 -34.32 8.61 18.62
N GLU A 605 -34.89 7.88 17.64
CA GLU A 605 -34.94 6.42 17.65
C GLU A 605 -33.57 5.80 17.32
N LEU A 606 -32.86 6.32 16.32
CA LEU A 606 -31.64 5.68 15.80
C LEU A 606 -30.35 6.10 16.53
N ILE A 607 -30.26 7.36 16.96
CA ILE A 607 -29.05 7.92 17.56
C ILE A 607 -29.18 7.82 19.08
N ALA A 608 -28.47 6.86 19.64
CA ALA A 608 -28.50 6.65 21.08
C ALA A 608 -27.82 7.80 21.83
N ASN A 609 -28.25 8.02 23.07
CA ASN A 609 -27.69 9.01 24.00
C ASN A 609 -27.48 10.40 23.37
N TYR A 610 -28.35 10.82 22.46
CA TYR A 610 -28.24 12.11 21.79
C TYR A 610 -28.19 13.26 22.81
N GLY A 611 -27.14 14.08 22.73
CA GLY A 611 -26.76 15.12 23.70
C GLY A 611 -25.69 14.69 24.70
N HIS A 612 -25.38 13.40 24.78
CA HIS A 612 -24.46 12.78 25.74
C HIS A 612 -23.50 11.77 25.08
N SER A 613 -23.34 11.79 23.74
CA SER A 613 -22.56 10.77 23.02
C SER A 613 -21.10 10.67 23.46
N GLY A 614 -20.45 11.83 23.65
CA GLY A 614 -19.07 11.90 24.12
C GLY A 614 -18.90 11.45 25.58
N GLU A 615 -19.90 11.73 26.43
CA GLU A 615 -19.93 11.30 27.82
C GLU A 615 -19.99 9.76 27.92
N GLU A 616 -20.88 9.11 27.18
CA GLU A 616 -21.02 7.65 27.22
C GLU A 616 -19.78 6.93 26.66
N SER A 617 -19.19 7.49 25.58
CA SER A 617 -17.90 7.03 25.04
C SER A 617 -16.79 7.13 26.09
N ALA A 618 -16.70 8.27 26.79
CA ALA A 618 -15.69 8.49 27.80
C ALA A 618 -15.89 7.62 29.04
N LYS A 619 -17.14 7.41 29.51
CA LYS A 619 -17.46 6.50 30.61
C LYS A 619 -16.97 5.09 30.36
N TYR A 620 -17.18 4.58 29.14
CA TYR A 620 -16.65 3.29 28.73
C TYR A 620 -15.12 3.24 28.83
N ILE A 621 -14.43 4.21 28.22
CA ILE A 621 -12.96 4.29 28.23
C ILE A 621 -12.44 4.31 29.67
N ILE A 622 -13.03 5.14 30.54
CA ILE A 622 -12.68 5.25 31.96
C ILE A 622 -12.86 3.91 32.68
N GLY A 623 -14.00 3.25 32.47
CA GLY A 623 -14.30 1.94 33.04
C GLY A 623 -13.26 0.90 32.65
N SER A 624 -13.03 0.73 31.35
CA SER A 624 -12.07 -0.24 30.81
C SER A 624 -10.64 0.01 31.29
N LEU A 625 -10.18 1.27 31.32
CA LEU A 625 -8.85 1.60 31.83
C LEU A 625 -8.71 1.29 33.34
N LYS A 626 -9.76 1.53 34.14
CA LYS A 626 -9.79 1.15 35.56
C LYS A 626 -9.72 -0.37 35.75
N GLU A 627 -10.46 -1.13 34.97
CA GLU A 627 -10.43 -2.60 34.99
C GLU A 627 -9.04 -3.13 34.63
N MET A 628 -8.43 -2.62 33.56
CA MET A 628 -7.06 -2.99 33.14
C MET A 628 -6.02 -2.63 34.21
N ALA A 629 -6.18 -1.50 34.90
CA ALA A 629 -5.32 -1.11 36.00
C ALA A 629 -5.49 -2.04 37.21
N GLN A 630 -6.73 -2.43 37.54
CA GLN A 630 -7.02 -3.35 38.65
C GLN A 630 -6.48 -4.76 38.35
N LYS A 631 -6.66 -5.26 37.13
CA LYS A 631 -6.12 -6.56 36.70
C LYS A 631 -4.60 -6.62 36.88
N ARG A 632 -3.88 -5.58 36.44
CA ARG A 632 -2.42 -5.47 36.62
C ARG A 632 -1.98 -5.36 38.08
N LYS A 633 -2.83 -4.81 38.96
CA LYS A 633 -2.56 -4.80 40.42
C LYS A 633 -2.75 -6.18 41.03
N ASN A 634 -3.69 -6.97 40.54
CA ASN A 634 -3.96 -8.32 41.06
C ASN A 634 -2.95 -9.37 40.54
N GLU A 635 -2.31 -9.12 39.39
CA GLU A 635 -1.29 -10.01 38.80
C GLU A 635 0.13 -9.77 39.35
N LYS A 636 0.35 -8.67 40.09
CA LYS A 636 1.59 -8.34 40.80
C LYS A 636 1.50 -8.73 42.26
#